data_AF-A0AAU9JZD4-F1
#
_entry.id   AF-A0AAU9JZD4-F1
#
_cell.length_a   1.000
_cell.length_b   1.000
_cell.length_c   1.000
_cell.angle_alpha   90.00
_cell.angle_beta   90.00
_cell.angle_gamma   90.00
#
_symmetry.space_group_name_H-M   'P 1'
#
loop_
_entity.id
_entity.type
_entity.pdbx_description
1 polymer ?
#
loop_
_entity_poly.entity_id
_entity_poly.type
_entity_poly.pdbx_seq_one_letter_code
_entity_poly.pdbx_strand_id
1 'polypeptide(L)'
;MEVKSPSLFSKTLILTYKNFKILLGSKISASFYLISPVLLCIMMLYQQTIATNYVNSEEIINPKIYNVNKIPKCTEPDCSTLAFGFTHGTTNWTNYTINHISKTSNFAIGSDIISYPNLNQTEFVDILNKQERRSQIGVLFCTNTIKIGENEVPCGTPNTNSTSLIYAIIYNFTGANPFFMLYNINEYNIQQEIIATKLALDQGLLSFASYDHSNENSEIELSIQPFPSTAHRFLQKYNVVASVGSLYLLLPGVFIMSLIVQEVVKEKSQYLKIYLHLYGASSISYWLSWSSIGVILSLISGNLFVIFGKICGFDEFTKTPYMLLAIVIASLNIDMMLMGCWASTMIKTRNMAYSAIFAFLLVGFCLQVIVSSPILIMYLNLNDSAAWVTCIKYALYMYPPFHMAMIFVRITKTAGSHWDKELLTWVEGTSYTWDDLYKQFQGQYKDLHFTLTSPWFSLVFLWGLFLFYSILTLYFDSIIKHNKPKTQHPLFFLNFLKCCTKNNTKERLRKSLLYDSDKLRIINLSKTYHSYWSKNHIKAVDNFCLDLNKDEIVGIIGQNGAGKSTLLSMLIGCLVPTSGTAALGDLDLLENGLGFIGYCPQQNILWDNLSGEEHIYIFSWLRGVEYSHNILKSVNLEESKDVTANCYSGGMKRRLSLAISSLGSPKIILMDEPTTGLDPINKRQVWKIICNLKQGRIVAMTTHSMEEAENLSDRVVVMSKGKLKAEGTPMLLKSTYSTEYTFHVTSSHQDTLTQIIRQKFPSVKIKTSSMKIIVSIYEGSPEVKNMVKFIENSELVTSWSISQDSLDKILSMLSHESLENNFELKEKIN
;
A
#
# COMPACT_ATOMS: atom_id res chain seq x y z
N MET A 1 -5.07 30.27 -35.56
CA MET A 1 -5.83 30.41 -34.30
C MET A 1 -4.83 30.53 -33.17
N GLU A 2 -4.82 31.65 -32.45
CA GLU A 2 -3.96 31.80 -31.27
C GLU A 2 -4.43 30.83 -30.18
N VAL A 3 -3.57 29.88 -29.82
CA VAL A 3 -3.80 28.97 -28.70
C VAL A 3 -3.71 29.80 -27.42
N LYS A 4 -4.86 30.21 -26.86
CA LYS A 4 -4.88 30.85 -25.54
C LYS A 4 -4.47 29.81 -24.51
N SER A 5 -3.30 29.99 -23.90
CA SER A 5 -2.83 29.09 -22.84
C SER A 5 -3.86 29.09 -21.70
N PRO A 6 -4.43 27.93 -21.32
CA PRO A 6 -5.43 27.89 -20.26
C PRO A 6 -4.82 28.33 -18.93
N SER A 7 -5.63 28.99 -18.09
CA SER A 7 -5.24 29.39 -16.75
C SER A 7 -4.76 28.19 -15.91
N LEU A 8 -3.96 28.46 -14.87
CA LEU A 8 -3.53 27.41 -13.92
C LEU A 8 -4.74 26.68 -13.32
N PHE A 9 -5.80 27.43 -12.99
CA PHE A 9 -7.02 26.91 -12.38
C PHE A 9 -7.81 25.98 -13.33
N SER A 10 -7.95 26.36 -14.61
CA SER A 10 -8.62 25.49 -15.59
C SER A 10 -7.82 24.20 -15.83
N LYS A 11 -6.49 24.28 -15.82
CA LYS A 11 -5.61 23.10 -15.93
C LYS A 11 -5.73 22.19 -14.71
N THR A 12 -5.84 22.76 -13.50
CA THR A 12 -6.11 21.95 -12.31
C THR A 12 -7.46 21.27 -12.41
N LEU A 13 -8.52 21.98 -12.81
CA LEU A 13 -9.87 21.44 -12.86
C LEU A 13 -9.98 20.24 -13.82
N ILE A 14 -9.42 20.34 -15.03
CA ILE A 14 -9.46 19.22 -15.99
C ILE A 14 -8.66 18.01 -15.50
N LEU A 15 -7.50 18.25 -14.86
CA LEU A 15 -6.70 17.17 -14.27
C LEU A 15 -7.42 16.54 -13.06
N THR A 16 -8.18 17.32 -12.29
CA THR A 16 -9.03 16.78 -11.21
C THR A 16 -10.16 15.92 -11.76
N TYR A 17 -10.82 16.37 -12.82
CA TYR A 17 -11.82 15.57 -13.52
C TYR A 17 -11.22 14.25 -14.01
N LYS A 18 -10.02 14.29 -14.61
CA LYS A 18 -9.28 13.09 -15.00
C LYS A 18 -9.03 12.16 -13.81
N ASN A 19 -8.40 12.59 -12.71
CA ASN A 19 -8.12 11.63 -11.64
C ASN A 19 -9.40 11.14 -10.94
N PHE A 20 -10.48 11.93 -10.90
CA PHE A 20 -11.79 11.47 -10.41
C PHE A 20 -12.35 10.32 -11.27
N LYS A 21 -12.29 10.45 -12.60
CA LYS A 21 -12.68 9.38 -13.53
C LYS A 21 -11.81 8.13 -13.39
N ILE A 22 -10.49 8.28 -13.25
CA ILE A 22 -9.57 7.15 -13.04
C ILE A 22 -9.97 6.37 -11.78
N LEU A 23 -10.30 7.07 -10.69
CA LEU A 23 -10.74 6.48 -9.43
C LEU A 23 -12.06 5.73 -9.55
N LEU A 24 -13.05 6.30 -10.25
CA LEU A 24 -14.33 5.65 -10.51
C LEU A 24 -14.18 4.40 -11.39
N GLY A 25 -13.23 4.41 -12.34
CA GLY A 25 -12.93 3.26 -13.19
C GLY A 25 -12.38 2.06 -12.41
N SER A 26 -11.63 2.29 -11.32
CA SER A 26 -11.13 1.24 -10.44
C SER A 26 -12.12 0.92 -9.32
N LYS A 27 -13.24 0.24 -9.66
CA LYS A 27 -14.34 -0.06 -8.73
C LYS A 27 -13.89 -0.71 -7.41
N ILE A 28 -12.89 -1.59 -7.46
CA ILE A 28 -12.43 -2.37 -6.29
C ILE A 28 -11.67 -1.49 -5.28
N SER A 29 -10.77 -0.62 -5.73
CA SER A 29 -9.98 0.22 -4.83
C SER A 29 -10.82 1.34 -4.23
N ALA A 30 -11.71 1.94 -5.03
CA ALA A 30 -12.62 2.99 -4.56
C ALA A 30 -13.67 2.46 -3.57
N SER A 31 -14.23 1.27 -3.80
CA SER A 31 -15.19 0.67 -2.87
C SER A 31 -14.52 0.27 -1.55
N PHE A 32 -13.35 -0.37 -1.61
CA PHE A 32 -12.58 -0.74 -0.42
C PHE A 32 -12.26 0.48 0.45
N TYR A 33 -11.92 1.60 -0.20
CA TYR A 33 -11.66 2.85 0.50
C TYR A 33 -12.88 3.38 1.28
N LEU A 34 -14.05 3.45 0.64
CA LEU A 34 -15.27 3.93 1.29
C LEU A 34 -15.76 3.00 2.39
N ILE A 35 -15.51 1.70 2.26
CA ILE A 35 -15.91 0.67 3.22
C ILE A 35 -14.93 0.58 4.40
N SER A 36 -13.65 0.94 4.20
CA SER A 36 -12.61 0.79 5.23
C SER A 36 -12.94 1.44 6.59
N PRO A 37 -13.49 2.66 6.69
CA PRO A 37 -13.81 3.27 7.98
C PRO A 37 -14.93 2.52 8.71
N VAL A 38 -15.86 1.95 7.94
CA VAL A 38 -16.99 1.15 8.45
C VAL A 38 -16.49 -0.16 9.04
N LEU A 39 -15.64 -0.88 8.29
CA LEU A 39 -15.04 -2.13 8.77
C LEU A 39 -14.22 -1.93 10.05
N LEU A 40 -13.50 -0.80 10.15
CA LEU A 40 -12.76 -0.46 11.37
C LEU A 40 -13.68 -0.26 12.57
N CYS A 41 -14.79 0.45 12.40
CA CYS A 41 -15.77 0.64 13.48
C CYS A 41 -16.40 -0.70 13.91
N ILE A 42 -16.74 -1.58 12.96
CA ILE A 42 -17.26 -2.92 13.24
C ILE A 42 -16.24 -3.76 14.02
N MET A 43 -14.96 -3.71 13.63
CA MET A 43 -13.90 -4.44 14.33
C MET A 43 -13.70 -3.92 15.75
N MET A 44 -13.72 -2.60 15.95
CA MET A 44 -13.64 -2.00 17.29
C MET A 44 -14.84 -2.39 18.16
N LEU A 45 -16.04 -2.41 17.58
CA LEU A 45 -17.25 -2.85 18.27
C LEU A 45 -17.15 -4.31 18.70
N TYR A 46 -16.64 -5.18 17.81
CA TYR A 46 -16.40 -6.59 18.11
C TYR A 46 -15.38 -6.78 19.26
N GLN A 47 -14.32 -5.98 19.30
CA GLN A 47 -13.36 -6.03 20.41
C GLN A 47 -13.98 -5.54 21.72
N GLN A 48 -14.79 -4.49 21.67
CA GLN A 48 -15.50 -3.98 22.85
C GLN A 48 -16.49 -5.03 23.37
N THR A 49 -17.23 -5.74 22.50
CA THR A 49 -18.17 -6.77 22.94
C THR A 49 -17.49 -8.00 23.54
N ILE A 50 -16.34 -8.41 23.02
CA ILE A 50 -15.52 -9.46 23.65
C ILE A 50 -15.11 -9.04 25.06
N ALA A 51 -14.61 -7.81 25.21
CA ALA A 51 -14.18 -7.31 26.51
C ALA A 51 -15.35 -7.27 27.51
N THR A 52 -16.52 -6.77 27.10
CA THR A 52 -17.70 -6.74 27.98
C THR A 52 -18.20 -8.13 28.34
N ASN A 53 -18.19 -9.08 27.39
CA ASN A 53 -18.62 -10.46 27.66
C ASN A 53 -17.67 -11.17 28.63
N TYR A 54 -16.37 -10.92 28.50
CA TYR A 54 -15.36 -11.44 29.43
C TYR A 54 -15.63 -10.92 30.86
N VAL A 55 -15.82 -9.60 31.00
CA VAL A 55 -16.13 -8.97 32.30
C VAL A 55 -17.40 -9.53 32.92
N ASN A 56 -18.48 -9.64 32.14
CA ASN A 56 -19.77 -10.15 32.62
C ASN A 56 -19.69 -11.63 33.03
N SER A 57 -18.78 -12.42 32.45
CA SER A 57 -18.61 -13.82 32.80
C SER A 57 -17.94 -14.06 34.16
N GLU A 58 -17.17 -13.08 34.66
CA GLU A 58 -16.53 -13.14 35.99
C GLU A 58 -17.44 -12.62 37.12
N GLU A 59 -18.54 -11.94 36.78
CA GLU A 59 -19.44 -11.33 37.76
C GLU A 59 -20.54 -12.31 38.23
N ILE A 60 -20.54 -12.67 39.52
CA ILE A 60 -21.60 -13.47 40.16
C ILE A 60 -22.35 -12.56 41.13
N ILE A 61 -23.36 -11.86 40.59
CA ILE A 61 -24.18 -10.89 41.36
C ILE A 61 -25.11 -11.61 42.34
N ASN A 62 -25.73 -12.71 41.88
CA ASN A 62 -26.67 -13.51 42.67
C ASN A 62 -26.18 -14.95 42.77
N PRO A 63 -25.21 -15.22 43.66
CA PRO A 63 -24.74 -16.57 43.91
C PRO A 63 -25.89 -17.46 44.40
N LYS A 64 -25.95 -18.70 43.90
CA LYS A 64 -26.99 -19.67 44.28
C LYS A 64 -26.90 -19.97 45.78
N ILE A 65 -28.06 -19.98 46.45
CA ILE A 65 -28.19 -20.43 47.83
C ILE A 65 -28.29 -21.95 47.82
N TYR A 66 -27.47 -22.60 48.64
CA TYR A 66 -27.47 -24.04 48.82
C TYR A 66 -27.98 -24.36 50.22
N ASN A 67 -29.13 -25.03 50.32
CA ASN A 67 -29.66 -25.48 51.60
C ASN A 67 -28.98 -26.79 52.01
N VAL A 68 -28.43 -26.83 53.21
CA VAL A 68 -27.64 -27.95 53.74
C VAL A 68 -28.49 -28.74 54.72
N ASN A 69 -29.61 -29.29 54.22
CA ASN A 69 -30.63 -29.87 55.11
C ASN A 69 -30.47 -31.37 55.34
N LYS A 70 -29.76 -32.10 54.46
CA LYS A 70 -29.58 -33.54 54.56
C LYS A 70 -28.18 -33.95 54.10
N ILE A 71 -27.64 -34.97 54.77
CA ILE A 71 -26.41 -35.63 54.34
C ILE A 71 -26.75 -36.47 53.10
N PRO A 72 -26.05 -36.32 51.96
CA PRO A 72 -26.29 -37.15 50.80
C PRO A 72 -25.87 -38.59 51.08
N LYS A 73 -26.68 -39.55 50.62
CA LYS A 73 -26.41 -40.98 50.77
C LYS A 73 -25.39 -41.44 49.73
N CYS A 74 -24.44 -42.28 50.13
CA CYS A 74 -23.47 -42.85 49.19
C CYS A 74 -24.17 -43.79 48.20
N THR A 75 -23.88 -43.64 46.90
CA THR A 75 -24.55 -44.38 45.81
C THR A 75 -23.71 -45.53 45.23
N GLU A 76 -22.44 -45.68 45.66
CA GLU A 76 -21.55 -46.74 45.16
C GLU A 76 -21.87 -48.10 45.81
N PRO A 77 -21.75 -49.21 45.07
CA PRO A 77 -21.88 -50.55 45.64
C PRO A 77 -20.77 -50.75 46.68
N ASP A 78 -21.12 -51.27 47.85
CA ASP A 78 -20.22 -51.43 49.00
C ASP A 78 -19.74 -50.13 49.67
N CYS A 79 -20.46 -49.02 49.53
CA CYS A 79 -20.15 -47.77 50.25
C CYS A 79 -21.04 -47.55 51.49
N SER A 80 -20.45 -47.05 52.58
CA SER A 80 -21.20 -46.53 53.75
C SER A 80 -21.15 -45.01 53.77
N THR A 81 -22.22 -44.37 54.25
CA THR A 81 -22.33 -42.90 54.22
C THR A 81 -21.55 -42.26 55.37
N LEU A 82 -21.62 -42.85 56.57
CA LEU A 82 -20.90 -42.37 57.76
C LEU A 82 -20.21 -43.52 58.51
N ALA A 83 -18.96 -43.32 58.89
CA ALA A 83 -18.26 -44.19 59.82
C ALA A 83 -17.90 -43.45 61.11
N PHE A 84 -18.34 -43.95 62.26
CA PHE A 84 -18.03 -43.41 63.58
C PHE A 84 -16.97 -44.26 64.29
N GLY A 85 -15.86 -43.66 64.73
CA GLY A 85 -14.88 -44.28 65.60
C GLY A 85 -14.98 -43.74 67.02
N PHE A 86 -14.67 -44.55 68.03
CA PHE A 86 -14.68 -44.14 69.44
C PHE A 86 -13.38 -44.55 70.14
N THR A 87 -12.70 -43.62 70.80
CA THR A 87 -11.42 -43.92 71.47
C THR A 87 -11.57 -44.79 72.73
N HIS A 88 -12.60 -44.57 73.55
CA HIS A 88 -12.87 -45.38 74.76
C HIS A 88 -14.33 -45.86 74.83
N GLY A 89 -14.84 -46.35 73.71
CA GLY A 89 -16.15 -46.98 73.62
C GLY A 89 -17.31 -45.98 73.51
N THR A 90 -18.52 -46.51 73.38
CA THR A 90 -19.72 -45.70 73.23
C THR A 90 -20.27 -45.27 74.58
N THR A 91 -20.61 -43.99 74.69
CA THR A 91 -21.29 -43.38 75.83
C THR A 91 -22.77 -43.12 75.50
N ASN A 92 -23.58 -42.81 76.51
CA ASN A 92 -25.01 -42.56 76.34
C ASN A 92 -25.31 -41.45 75.32
N TRP A 93 -24.53 -40.35 75.36
CA TRP A 93 -24.70 -39.24 74.43
C TRP A 93 -24.29 -39.61 73.01
N THR A 94 -23.19 -40.34 72.82
CA THR A 94 -22.77 -40.77 71.47
C THR A 94 -23.78 -41.71 70.81
N ASN A 95 -24.38 -42.63 71.58
CA ASN A 95 -25.42 -43.52 71.07
C ASN A 95 -26.70 -42.74 70.75
N TYR A 96 -27.03 -41.74 71.55
CA TYR A 96 -28.15 -40.84 71.27
C TYR A 96 -27.94 -40.04 69.98
N THR A 97 -26.77 -39.41 69.81
CA THR A 97 -26.45 -38.61 68.63
C THR A 97 -26.48 -39.45 67.34
N ILE A 98 -25.93 -40.67 67.35
CA ILE A 98 -26.01 -41.58 66.19
C ILE A 98 -27.47 -41.95 65.88
N ASN A 99 -28.26 -42.30 66.90
CA ASN A 99 -29.67 -42.62 66.72
C ASN A 99 -30.49 -41.43 66.21
N HIS A 100 -30.15 -40.22 66.66
CA HIS A 100 -30.75 -38.98 66.19
C HIS A 100 -30.44 -38.77 64.70
N ILE A 101 -29.18 -38.88 64.28
CA ILE A 101 -28.76 -38.74 62.87
C ILE A 101 -29.40 -39.81 61.98
N SER A 102 -29.46 -41.06 62.46
CA SER A 102 -30.15 -42.16 61.77
C SER A 102 -31.61 -41.83 61.49
N LYS A 103 -32.33 -41.25 62.47
CA LYS A 103 -33.73 -40.87 62.35
C LYS A 103 -33.95 -39.64 61.47
N THR A 104 -33.16 -38.58 61.65
CA THR A 104 -33.33 -37.32 60.89
C THR A 104 -32.90 -37.44 59.43
N SER A 105 -31.89 -38.27 59.14
CA SER A 105 -31.36 -38.48 57.79
C SER A 105 -31.87 -39.75 57.09
N ASN A 106 -32.74 -40.55 57.72
CA ASN A 106 -33.22 -41.85 57.22
C ASN A 106 -32.09 -42.84 56.85
N PHE A 107 -31.08 -42.96 57.71
CA PHE A 107 -29.95 -43.88 57.52
C PHE A 107 -30.10 -45.14 58.37
N ALA A 108 -29.84 -46.30 57.77
CA ALA A 108 -29.87 -47.57 58.48
C ALA A 108 -28.53 -47.82 59.21
N ILE A 109 -28.60 -48.04 60.53
CA ILE A 109 -27.43 -48.40 61.35
C ILE A 109 -26.98 -49.81 60.98
N GLY A 110 -25.70 -49.97 60.63
CA GLY A 110 -25.08 -51.21 60.18
C GLY A 110 -24.84 -51.29 58.66
N SER A 111 -25.61 -50.57 57.83
CA SER A 111 -25.37 -50.47 56.38
C SER A 111 -24.90 -49.08 55.95
N ASP A 112 -25.61 -48.03 56.38
CA ASP A 112 -25.31 -46.65 56.01
C ASP A 112 -24.41 -45.96 57.05
N ILE A 113 -24.59 -46.32 58.33
CA ILE A 113 -23.78 -45.85 59.46
C ILE A 113 -23.06 -47.05 60.08
N ILE A 114 -21.73 -46.99 60.17
CA ILE A 114 -20.91 -48.02 60.81
C ILE A 114 -20.21 -47.43 62.03
N SER A 115 -20.23 -48.13 63.17
CA SER A 115 -19.60 -47.68 64.42
C SER A 115 -18.51 -48.64 64.88
N TYR A 116 -17.34 -48.13 65.24
CA TYR A 116 -16.20 -48.91 65.71
C TYR A 116 -15.78 -48.47 67.13
N PRO A 117 -15.94 -49.35 68.14
CA PRO A 117 -15.57 -49.04 69.51
C PRO A 117 -14.07 -49.29 69.78
N ASN A 118 -13.49 -48.51 70.70
CA ASN A 118 -12.13 -48.67 71.26
C ASN A 118 -11.01 -48.66 70.20
N LEU A 119 -10.93 -47.60 69.40
CA LEU A 119 -9.89 -47.42 68.38
C LEU A 119 -9.00 -46.23 68.68
N ASN A 120 -7.71 -46.38 68.43
CA ASN A 120 -6.80 -45.23 68.36
C ASN A 120 -6.97 -44.48 67.02
N GLN A 121 -6.57 -43.21 66.99
CA GLN A 121 -6.77 -42.34 65.82
C GLN A 121 -6.09 -42.85 64.54
N THR A 122 -4.85 -43.35 64.65
CA THR A 122 -4.12 -43.94 63.51
C THR A 122 -4.76 -45.24 63.05
N GLU A 123 -5.29 -46.05 63.96
CA GLU A 123 -6.00 -47.29 63.65
C GLU A 123 -7.31 -47.02 62.93
N PHE A 124 -8.05 -45.98 63.33
CA PHE A 124 -9.28 -45.58 62.65
C PHE A 124 -9.01 -45.14 61.20
N VAL A 125 -8.00 -44.29 60.97
CA VAL A 125 -7.62 -43.86 59.60
C VAL A 125 -7.15 -45.05 58.76
N ASP A 126 -6.36 -45.96 59.33
CA ASP A 126 -5.92 -47.18 58.66
C ASP A 126 -7.08 -48.12 58.30
N ILE A 127 -8.09 -48.24 59.17
CA ILE A 127 -9.30 -49.01 58.91
C ILE A 127 -10.05 -48.41 57.72
N LEU A 128 -10.30 -47.10 57.72
CA LEU A 128 -11.01 -46.44 56.62
C LEU A 128 -10.26 -46.56 55.28
N ASN A 129 -8.92 -46.62 55.31
CA ASN A 129 -8.08 -46.80 54.11
C ASN A 129 -8.01 -48.25 53.60
N LYS A 130 -8.14 -49.25 54.48
CA LYS A 130 -7.92 -50.68 54.16
C LYS A 130 -9.21 -51.50 53.94
N GLN A 131 -10.39 -50.96 54.23
CA GLN A 131 -11.66 -51.70 54.16
C GLN A 131 -12.14 -51.99 52.71
N GLU A 132 -12.84 -53.12 52.54
CA GLU A 132 -13.58 -53.46 51.31
C GLU A 132 -14.78 -52.52 51.09
N ARG A 133 -15.44 -52.09 52.18
CA ARG A 133 -16.48 -51.06 52.14
C ARG A 133 -15.94 -49.68 52.49
N ARG A 134 -15.86 -48.79 51.52
CA ARG A 134 -15.35 -47.42 51.74
C ARG A 134 -16.43 -46.56 52.37
N SER A 135 -16.07 -45.82 53.42
CA SER A 135 -16.95 -44.80 54.01
C SER A 135 -16.68 -43.44 53.36
N GLN A 136 -17.73 -42.73 52.97
CA GLN A 136 -17.62 -41.40 52.39
C GLN A 136 -17.11 -40.36 53.40
N ILE A 137 -17.58 -40.41 54.65
CA ILE A 137 -17.15 -39.51 55.73
C ILE A 137 -16.89 -40.31 57.00
N GLY A 138 -15.71 -40.10 57.61
CA GLY A 138 -15.33 -40.66 58.90
C GLY A 138 -15.44 -39.61 60.03
N VAL A 139 -15.91 -40.02 61.20
CA VAL A 139 -16.02 -39.16 62.38
C VAL A 139 -15.45 -39.91 63.57
N LEU A 140 -14.41 -39.37 64.21
CA LEU A 140 -13.78 -39.98 65.38
C LEU A 140 -14.17 -39.17 66.62
N PHE A 141 -14.87 -39.80 67.55
CA PHE A 141 -15.14 -39.22 68.86
C PHE A 141 -14.02 -39.59 69.84
N CYS A 142 -13.32 -38.57 70.33
CA CYS A 142 -12.34 -38.72 71.41
C CYS A 142 -13.07 -38.66 72.77
N THR A 143 -13.54 -39.80 73.26
CA THR A 143 -14.28 -39.91 74.53
C THR A 143 -13.31 -40.18 75.69
N ASN A 144 -12.86 -39.15 76.41
CA ASN A 144 -12.09 -39.34 77.65
C ASN A 144 -12.47 -38.31 78.74
N THR A 145 -12.73 -38.79 79.96
CA THR A 145 -12.65 -37.96 81.18
C THR A 145 -11.24 -38.07 81.76
N ILE A 146 -10.29 -37.29 81.25
CA ILE A 146 -8.95 -37.17 81.83
C ILE A 146 -8.76 -35.73 82.29
N LYS A 147 -8.41 -35.52 83.56
CA LYS A 147 -7.87 -34.24 84.05
C LYS A 147 -6.48 -34.06 83.46
N ILE A 148 -6.30 -33.09 82.58
CA ILE A 148 -5.05 -32.88 81.85
C ILE A 148 -4.15 -31.91 82.63
N GLY A 149 -2.91 -32.32 82.88
CA GLY A 149 -1.77 -31.42 83.09
C GLY A 149 -1.33 -30.85 81.73
N GLU A 150 -1.02 -29.56 81.71
CA GLU A 150 -1.15 -28.63 80.58
C GLU A 150 -0.47 -28.91 79.22
N ASN A 151 0.13 -30.07 78.91
CA ASN A 151 0.91 -30.21 77.66
C ASN A 151 0.75 -31.52 76.85
N GLU A 152 -0.35 -32.26 77.00
CA GLU A 152 -0.66 -33.39 76.10
C GLU A 152 -2.03 -33.23 75.45
N VAL A 153 -2.05 -33.00 74.13
CA VAL A 153 -3.27 -33.10 73.32
C VAL A 153 -3.55 -34.59 73.13
N PRO A 154 -4.67 -35.14 73.64
CA PRO A 154 -4.90 -36.59 73.63
C PRO A 154 -5.20 -37.19 72.24
N CYS A 155 -5.42 -36.35 71.21
CA CYS A 155 -5.64 -36.77 69.83
C CYS A 155 -4.63 -36.03 68.93
N GLY A 156 -3.46 -36.65 68.70
CA GLY A 156 -2.36 -36.08 67.91
C GLY A 156 -2.66 -35.98 66.42
N THR A 157 -1.96 -35.11 65.70
CA THR A 157 -2.08 -34.97 64.23
C THR A 157 -1.56 -36.21 63.49
N PRO A 158 -2.34 -36.87 62.60
CA PRO A 158 -1.88 -38.03 61.84
C PRO A 158 -0.87 -37.62 60.76
N ASN A 159 0.15 -38.45 60.55
CA ASN A 159 1.11 -38.32 59.44
C ASN A 159 0.46 -38.76 58.12
N THR A 160 0.48 -37.88 57.11
CA THR A 160 -0.29 -37.97 55.87
C THR A 160 0.47 -38.67 54.74
N ASN A 161 -0.08 -39.77 54.21
CA ASN A 161 0.21 -40.27 52.86
C ASN A 161 -0.95 -41.17 52.38
N SER A 162 -2.19 -40.67 52.36
CA SER A 162 -3.35 -41.39 51.79
C SER A 162 -4.00 -40.59 50.66
N THR A 163 -4.28 -41.28 49.55
CA THR A 163 -4.87 -40.76 48.29
C THR A 163 -6.40 -40.80 48.25
N SER A 164 -7.05 -41.13 49.37
CA SER A 164 -8.50 -41.24 49.52
C SER A 164 -9.09 -39.97 50.13
N LEU A 165 -10.23 -39.51 49.60
CA LEU A 165 -11.04 -38.38 50.10
C LEU A 165 -11.76 -38.76 51.40
N ILE A 166 -11.00 -39.11 52.44
CA ILE A 166 -11.55 -39.50 53.75
C ILE A 166 -11.40 -38.30 54.68
N TYR A 167 -12.53 -37.67 54.98
CA TYR A 167 -12.60 -36.61 55.98
C TYR A 167 -12.78 -37.25 57.36
N ALA A 168 -11.95 -36.83 58.33
CA ALA A 168 -12.08 -37.23 59.72
C ALA A 168 -12.51 -36.02 60.55
N ILE A 169 -13.68 -36.08 61.19
CA ILE A 169 -14.09 -35.07 62.18
C ILE A 169 -13.68 -35.56 63.56
N ILE A 170 -12.77 -34.86 64.23
CA ILE A 170 -12.35 -35.18 65.60
C ILE A 170 -13.11 -34.29 66.58
N TYR A 171 -13.83 -34.90 67.52
CA TYR A 171 -14.57 -34.18 68.56
C TYR A 171 -13.95 -34.49 69.94
N ASN A 172 -13.49 -33.46 70.66
CA ASN A 172 -12.97 -33.57 72.02
C ASN A 172 -13.94 -32.92 73.02
N PHE A 173 -14.37 -33.66 74.04
CA PHE A 173 -15.31 -33.18 75.05
C PHE A 173 -14.65 -33.05 76.44
N THR A 174 -13.48 -32.41 76.49
CA THR A 174 -12.79 -32.04 77.75
C THR A 174 -12.82 -30.53 77.97
N GLY A 175 -14.01 -29.97 78.12
CA GLY A 175 -14.22 -28.58 78.57
C GLY A 175 -14.13 -27.49 77.48
N ALA A 176 -15.00 -26.49 77.67
CA ALA A 176 -15.17 -25.16 77.05
C ALA A 176 -15.03 -24.93 75.53
N ASN A 177 -14.31 -25.70 74.73
CA ASN A 177 -14.21 -25.45 73.28
C ASN A 177 -14.06 -26.76 72.48
N PRO A 178 -15.08 -27.17 71.69
CA PRO A 178 -14.91 -28.25 70.71
C PRO A 178 -13.96 -27.78 69.60
N PHE A 179 -12.77 -28.38 69.51
CA PHE A 179 -11.78 -28.05 68.49
C PHE A 179 -12.01 -28.91 67.24
N PHE A 180 -12.05 -28.28 66.06
CA PHE A 180 -12.37 -28.91 64.78
C PHE A 180 -11.12 -28.92 63.88
N MET A 181 -10.67 -30.08 63.43
CA MET A 181 -9.51 -30.20 62.55
C MET A 181 -9.88 -31.00 61.29
N LEU A 182 -9.78 -30.35 60.12
CA LEU A 182 -10.02 -30.97 58.81
C LEU A 182 -8.70 -31.45 58.21
N TYR A 183 -8.71 -32.66 57.65
CA TYR A 183 -7.59 -33.21 56.90
C TYR A 183 -7.94 -33.37 55.42
N ASN A 184 -6.95 -33.07 54.56
CA ASN A 184 -6.94 -33.29 53.11
C ASN A 184 -7.96 -32.45 52.30
N ILE A 185 -7.63 -31.18 52.03
CA ILE A 185 -8.38 -30.32 51.10
C ILE A 185 -7.44 -29.93 49.96
N ASN A 186 -7.58 -30.58 48.81
CA ASN A 186 -6.93 -30.12 47.57
C ASN A 186 -7.94 -29.59 46.53
N GLU A 187 -9.23 -29.42 46.86
CA GLU A 187 -10.20 -28.88 45.91
C GLU A 187 -11.14 -27.83 46.52
N TYR A 188 -11.44 -26.81 45.70
CA TYR A 188 -12.16 -25.56 46.02
C TYR A 188 -13.65 -25.71 46.35
N ASN A 189 -14.19 -26.93 46.34
CA ASN A 189 -15.56 -27.18 46.78
C ASN A 189 -15.52 -27.69 48.21
N ILE A 190 -15.80 -26.81 49.17
CA ILE A 190 -16.23 -27.24 50.49
C ILE A 190 -17.46 -28.14 50.26
N GLN A 191 -17.27 -29.46 50.30
CA GLN A 191 -18.31 -30.42 49.96
C GLN A 191 -19.45 -30.23 50.97
N GLN A 192 -20.62 -29.81 50.48
CA GLN A 192 -21.84 -29.55 51.26
C GLN A 192 -22.15 -30.67 52.27
N GLU A 193 -21.72 -31.88 51.91
CA GLU A 193 -21.77 -33.11 52.69
C GLU A 193 -21.10 -32.97 54.07
N ILE A 194 -19.91 -32.36 54.15
CA ILE A 194 -19.17 -32.19 55.41
C ILE A 194 -19.91 -31.23 56.34
N ILE A 195 -20.42 -30.13 55.80
CA ILE A 195 -21.18 -29.15 56.57
C ILE A 195 -22.52 -29.76 57.01
N ALA A 196 -23.17 -30.55 56.14
CA ALA A 196 -24.38 -31.30 56.49
C ALA A 196 -24.12 -32.30 57.63
N THR A 197 -23.01 -33.02 57.58
CA THR A 197 -22.62 -33.96 58.64
C THR A 197 -22.35 -33.25 59.95
N LYS A 198 -21.64 -32.11 59.91
CA LYS A 198 -21.42 -31.30 61.11
C LYS A 198 -22.74 -30.76 61.68
N LEU A 199 -23.61 -30.22 60.84
CA LEU A 199 -24.93 -29.72 61.26
C LEU A 199 -25.75 -30.82 61.94
N ALA A 200 -25.78 -32.02 61.36
CA ALA A 200 -26.50 -33.16 61.92
C ALA A 200 -25.92 -33.62 63.27
N LEU A 201 -24.59 -33.55 63.44
CA LEU A 201 -23.91 -33.82 64.71
C LEU A 201 -24.26 -32.77 65.77
N ASP A 202 -24.15 -31.48 65.42
CA ASP A 202 -24.44 -30.38 66.34
C ASP A 202 -25.93 -30.39 66.76
N GLN A 203 -26.86 -30.65 65.83
CA GLN A 203 -28.28 -30.85 66.15
C GLN A 203 -28.51 -32.05 67.07
N GLY A 204 -27.83 -33.18 66.82
CA GLY A 204 -27.95 -34.38 67.65
C GLY A 204 -27.33 -34.24 69.05
N LEU A 205 -26.36 -33.35 69.22
CA LEU A 205 -25.79 -32.98 70.51
C LEU A 205 -26.68 -31.99 71.26
N LEU A 206 -27.21 -30.98 70.57
CA LEU A 206 -28.15 -30.02 71.15
C LEU A 206 -29.43 -30.71 71.62
N SER A 207 -29.97 -31.64 70.83
CA SER A 207 -31.15 -32.41 71.22
C SER A 207 -30.87 -33.36 72.39
N PHE A 208 -29.65 -33.89 72.52
CA PHE A 208 -29.25 -34.63 73.71
C PHE A 208 -29.15 -33.73 74.95
N ALA A 209 -28.58 -32.54 74.81
CA ALA A 209 -28.45 -31.58 75.91
C ALA A 209 -29.80 -31.00 76.36
N SER A 210 -30.76 -30.84 75.45
CA SER A 210 -32.13 -30.39 75.77
C SER A 210 -33.02 -31.51 76.32
N TYR A 211 -32.68 -32.78 76.06
CA TYR A 211 -33.43 -33.97 76.49
C TYR A 211 -33.71 -34.01 78.00
N ASP A 212 -32.78 -33.51 78.83
CA ASP A 212 -32.91 -33.49 80.29
C ASP A 212 -33.85 -32.38 80.82
N HIS A 213 -34.25 -31.41 79.98
CA HIS A 213 -35.01 -30.22 80.43
C HIS A 213 -36.32 -29.93 79.68
N SER A 214 -36.50 -30.35 78.42
CA SER A 214 -37.79 -30.29 77.69
C SER A 214 -37.72 -30.98 76.32
N ASN A 215 -38.77 -31.73 75.95
CA ASN A 215 -38.93 -32.52 74.70
C ASN A 215 -39.10 -31.66 73.41
N GLU A 216 -38.40 -30.54 73.28
CA GLU A 216 -38.43 -29.71 72.07
C GLU A 216 -37.31 -30.12 71.12
N ASN A 217 -37.69 -30.58 69.92
CA ASN A 217 -36.76 -30.86 68.83
C ASN A 217 -36.32 -29.52 68.20
N SER A 218 -35.09 -29.08 68.48
CA SER A 218 -34.52 -27.90 67.83
C SER A 218 -33.96 -28.28 66.45
N GLU A 219 -34.69 -27.98 65.38
CA GLU A 219 -34.17 -28.07 64.00
C GLU A 219 -33.41 -26.79 63.63
N ILE A 220 -32.16 -26.94 63.17
CA ILE A 220 -31.34 -25.82 62.69
C ILE A 220 -31.33 -25.86 61.17
N GLU A 221 -31.96 -24.87 60.53
CA GLU A 221 -31.81 -24.68 59.09
C GLU A 221 -30.53 -23.92 58.78
N LEU A 222 -29.68 -24.49 57.91
CA LEU A 222 -28.44 -23.86 57.46
C LEU A 222 -28.44 -23.75 55.94
N SER A 223 -28.21 -22.53 55.45
CA SER A 223 -28.01 -22.26 54.04
C SER A 223 -26.65 -21.64 53.82
N ILE A 224 -25.97 -22.07 52.76
CA ILE A 224 -24.68 -21.52 52.34
C ILE A 224 -24.89 -20.74 51.07
N GLN A 225 -24.42 -19.50 51.08
CA GLN A 225 -24.37 -18.67 49.89
C GLN A 225 -22.92 -18.17 49.72
N PRO A 226 -22.28 -18.40 48.57
CA PRO A 226 -21.00 -17.76 48.28
C PRO A 226 -21.15 -16.24 48.33
N PHE A 227 -20.09 -15.54 48.74
CA PHE A 227 -20.11 -14.08 48.69
C PHE A 227 -20.24 -13.62 47.22
N PRO A 228 -21.08 -12.61 46.90
CA PRO A 228 -21.18 -12.08 45.54
C PRO A 228 -19.81 -11.64 45.05
N SER A 229 -19.35 -12.19 43.93
CA SER A 229 -18.10 -11.76 43.31
C SER A 229 -18.39 -10.69 42.27
N THR A 230 -17.94 -9.46 42.54
CA THR A 230 -17.91 -8.42 41.52
C THR A 230 -16.81 -8.73 40.52
N ALA A 231 -16.99 -8.34 39.26
CA ALA A 231 -15.93 -8.43 38.25
C ALA A 231 -14.62 -7.83 38.77
N HIS A 232 -13.48 -8.29 38.25
CA HIS A 232 -12.18 -7.73 38.59
C HIS A 232 -12.22 -6.20 38.49
N ARG A 233 -11.87 -5.52 39.61
CA ARG A 233 -11.98 -4.05 39.78
C ARG A 233 -11.36 -3.26 38.63
N PHE A 234 -10.30 -3.78 38.02
CA PHE A 234 -9.60 -3.15 36.89
C PHE A 234 -10.28 -3.34 35.53
N LEU A 235 -11.14 -4.34 35.37
CA LEU A 235 -11.82 -4.65 34.11
C LEU A 235 -13.27 -4.13 34.05
N GLN A 236 -13.87 -3.82 35.20
CA GLN A 236 -15.21 -3.28 35.27
C GLN A 236 -15.31 -1.93 34.52
N LYS A 237 -16.17 -1.82 33.50
CA LYS A 237 -16.29 -0.66 32.60
C LYS A 237 -15.03 -0.34 31.77
N TYR A 238 -14.18 -1.33 31.51
CA TYR A 238 -13.03 -1.16 30.62
C TYR A 238 -13.44 -0.73 29.21
N ASN A 239 -12.91 0.40 28.76
CA ASN A 239 -13.17 0.93 27.42
C ASN A 239 -11.99 0.60 26.49
N VAL A 240 -12.21 -0.35 25.57
CA VAL A 240 -11.22 -0.78 24.56
C VAL A 240 -10.93 0.37 23.59
N VAL A 241 -11.92 1.19 23.27
CA VAL A 241 -11.77 2.35 22.39
C VAL A 241 -10.92 3.43 23.05
N ALA A 242 -11.09 3.68 24.35
CA ALA A 242 -10.26 4.62 25.09
C ALA A 242 -8.78 4.21 25.12
N SER A 243 -8.51 2.90 25.20
CA SER A 243 -7.16 2.35 25.37
C SER A 243 -6.43 2.10 24.05
N VAL A 244 -7.13 1.54 23.05
CA VAL A 244 -6.55 1.08 21.78
C VAL A 244 -7.01 1.94 20.59
N GLY A 245 -8.05 2.78 20.75
CA GLY A 245 -8.66 3.55 19.65
C GLY A 245 -7.70 4.47 18.89
N SER A 246 -6.66 4.97 19.56
CA SER A 246 -5.59 5.78 18.97
C SER A 246 -4.79 5.05 17.87
N LEU A 247 -4.76 3.71 17.88
CA LEU A 247 -4.17 2.88 16.83
C LEU A 247 -5.05 2.86 15.59
N TYR A 248 -6.35 2.68 15.76
CA TYR A 248 -7.29 2.52 14.66
C TYR A 248 -7.49 3.81 13.87
N LEU A 249 -7.26 4.97 14.50
CA LEU A 249 -7.30 6.29 13.86
C LEU A 249 -6.23 6.50 12.77
N LEU A 250 -5.15 5.71 12.76
CA LEU A 250 -4.11 5.80 11.74
C LEU A 250 -4.54 5.17 10.40
N LEU A 251 -5.38 4.14 10.46
CA LEU A 251 -5.67 3.29 9.30
C LEU A 251 -6.42 4.03 8.17
N PRO A 252 -7.45 4.86 8.42
CA PRO A 252 -8.11 5.62 7.35
C PRO A 252 -7.12 6.49 6.56
N GLY A 253 -6.22 7.20 7.24
CA GLY A 253 -5.21 8.04 6.60
C GLY A 253 -4.19 7.24 5.79
N VAL A 254 -3.77 6.07 6.28
CA VAL A 254 -2.84 5.18 5.56
C VAL A 254 -3.47 4.64 4.28
N PHE A 255 -4.76 4.30 4.27
CA PHE A 255 -5.42 3.86 3.05
C PHE A 255 -5.41 4.95 1.97
N ILE A 256 -5.68 6.21 2.34
CA ILE A 256 -5.61 7.36 1.41
C ILE A 256 -4.20 7.53 0.86
N MET A 257 -3.22 7.55 1.77
CA MET A 257 -1.81 7.67 1.43
C MET A 257 -1.41 6.58 0.43
N SER A 258 -1.81 5.33 0.68
CA SER A 258 -1.48 4.19 -0.18
C SER A 258 -2.03 4.33 -1.59
N LEU A 259 -3.27 4.81 -1.72
CA LEU A 259 -3.94 5.00 -3.01
C LEU A 259 -3.24 6.08 -3.83
N ILE A 260 -2.93 7.23 -3.22
CA ILE A 260 -2.27 8.34 -3.91
C ILE A 260 -0.86 7.95 -4.35
N VAL A 261 -0.10 7.29 -3.48
CA VAL A 261 1.25 6.81 -3.81
C VAL A 261 1.20 5.84 -4.99
N GLN A 262 0.26 4.89 -5.01
CA GLN A 262 0.15 3.91 -6.10
C GLN A 262 -0.19 4.57 -7.44
N GLU A 263 -1.19 5.45 -7.48
CA GLU A 263 -1.61 6.08 -8.74
C GLU A 263 -0.57 7.07 -9.27
N VAL A 264 0.04 7.89 -8.40
CA VAL A 264 1.11 8.82 -8.81
C VAL A 264 2.33 8.05 -9.32
N VAL A 265 2.73 6.97 -8.65
CA VAL A 265 3.87 6.14 -9.10
C VAL A 265 3.53 5.39 -10.39
N LYS A 266 2.28 4.94 -10.55
CA LYS A 266 1.80 4.33 -11.80
C LYS A 266 1.96 5.30 -12.98
N GLU A 267 1.48 6.54 -12.85
CA GLU A 267 1.62 7.57 -13.88
C GLU A 267 3.09 7.89 -14.20
N LYS A 268 3.96 7.89 -13.19
CA LYS A 268 5.40 8.10 -13.40
C LYS A 268 6.06 6.93 -14.13
N SER A 269 5.72 5.69 -13.74
CA SER A 269 6.29 4.48 -14.34
C SER A 269 5.91 4.32 -15.82
N GLN A 270 4.74 4.83 -16.21
CA GLN A 270 4.23 4.83 -17.59
C GLN A 270 4.60 6.11 -18.38
N TYR A 271 5.43 7.00 -17.83
CA TYR A 271 5.82 8.28 -18.45
C TYR A 271 4.65 9.25 -18.74
N LEU A 272 3.44 8.98 -18.23
CA LEU A 272 2.24 9.82 -18.40
C LEU A 272 2.43 11.24 -17.88
N LYS A 273 3.16 11.42 -16.77
CA LYS A 273 3.44 12.75 -16.20
C LYS A 273 4.20 13.66 -17.16
N ILE A 274 5.15 13.09 -17.92
CA ILE A 274 5.95 13.84 -18.91
C ILE A 274 5.09 14.21 -20.09
N TYR A 275 4.29 13.25 -20.53
CA TYR A 275 3.36 13.43 -21.62
C TYR A 275 2.39 14.58 -21.30
N LEU A 276 1.84 14.63 -20.08
CA LEU A 276 1.04 15.77 -19.59
C LEU A 276 1.79 17.12 -19.66
N HIS A 277 3.07 17.15 -19.26
CA HIS A 277 3.89 18.37 -19.35
C HIS A 277 4.10 18.84 -20.79
N LEU A 278 4.24 17.89 -21.73
CA LEU A 278 4.40 18.16 -23.16
C LEU A 278 3.19 18.91 -23.74
N TYR A 279 1.97 18.54 -23.32
CA TYR A 279 0.72 19.22 -23.73
C TYR A 279 0.37 20.43 -22.85
N GLY A 280 1.30 20.92 -22.02
CA GLY A 280 1.13 22.19 -21.31
C GLY A 280 0.64 22.10 -19.87
N ALA A 281 0.54 20.90 -19.28
CA ALA A 281 0.31 20.79 -17.84
C ALA A 281 1.51 21.36 -17.06
N SER A 282 1.27 22.17 -16.04
CA SER A 282 2.33 22.63 -15.13
C SER A 282 2.56 21.62 -14.00
N SER A 283 3.75 21.61 -13.38
CA SER A 283 3.98 20.75 -12.21
C SER A 283 3.08 21.13 -11.03
N ILE A 284 2.78 22.42 -10.87
CA ILE A 284 1.87 22.91 -9.82
C ILE A 284 0.45 22.41 -10.06
N SER A 285 -0.06 22.53 -11.30
CA SER A 285 -1.41 22.05 -11.62
C SER A 285 -1.56 20.54 -11.44
N TYR A 286 -0.51 19.78 -11.73
CA TYR A 286 -0.47 18.34 -11.52
C TYR A 286 -0.66 17.99 -10.03
N TRP A 287 0.16 18.56 -9.15
CA TRP A 287 0.10 18.26 -7.71
C TRP A 287 -1.14 18.81 -7.03
N LEU A 288 -1.60 20.00 -7.41
CA LEU A 288 -2.89 20.53 -6.93
C LEU A 288 -4.05 19.61 -7.31
N SER A 289 -4.03 19.00 -8.50
CA SER A 289 -5.10 18.09 -8.91
C SER A 289 -5.18 16.80 -8.09
N TRP A 290 -4.02 16.25 -7.72
CA TRP A 290 -3.97 15.06 -6.85
C TRP A 290 -4.34 15.44 -5.41
N SER A 291 -3.87 16.59 -4.94
CA SER A 291 -4.15 17.09 -3.59
C SER A 291 -5.64 17.38 -3.40
N SER A 292 -6.31 18.02 -4.35
CA SER A 292 -7.74 18.33 -4.24
C SER A 292 -8.61 17.07 -4.18
N ILE A 293 -8.27 16.04 -4.95
CA ILE A 293 -9.01 14.77 -4.92
C ILE A 293 -8.80 14.04 -3.60
N GLY A 294 -7.55 13.96 -3.14
CA GLY A 294 -7.32 13.29 -1.87
C GLY A 294 -7.88 14.10 -0.68
N VAL A 295 -8.01 15.43 -0.76
CA VAL A 295 -8.79 16.22 0.21
C VAL A 295 -10.27 15.83 0.19
N ILE A 296 -10.89 15.73 -0.99
CA ILE A 296 -12.29 15.28 -1.11
C ILE A 296 -12.48 13.89 -0.51
N LEU A 297 -11.59 12.95 -0.84
CA LEU A 297 -11.62 11.60 -0.28
C LEU A 297 -11.43 11.62 1.24
N SER A 298 -10.46 12.38 1.75
CA SER A 298 -10.17 12.54 3.18
C SER A 298 -11.37 13.05 3.96
N LEU A 299 -12.11 14.01 3.40
CA LEU A 299 -13.34 14.52 3.98
C LEU A 299 -14.42 13.44 4.00
N ILE A 300 -14.65 12.72 2.89
CA ILE A 300 -15.67 11.66 2.83
C ILE A 300 -15.36 10.56 3.84
N SER A 301 -14.13 10.04 3.84
CA SER A 301 -13.71 8.96 4.76
C SER A 301 -13.72 9.40 6.22
N GLY A 302 -13.28 10.63 6.52
CA GLY A 302 -13.30 11.17 7.88
C GLY A 302 -14.73 11.32 8.42
N ASN A 303 -15.66 11.85 7.61
CA ASN A 303 -17.07 11.96 8.01
C ASN A 303 -17.71 10.58 8.19
N LEU A 304 -17.47 9.63 7.28
CA LEU A 304 -17.95 8.25 7.44
C LEU A 304 -17.45 7.62 8.74
N PHE A 305 -16.16 7.79 9.06
CA PHE A 305 -15.59 7.26 10.30
C PHE A 305 -16.28 7.83 11.55
N VAL A 306 -16.51 9.15 11.60
CA VAL A 306 -17.19 9.79 12.74
C VAL A 306 -18.66 9.36 12.86
N ILE A 307 -19.38 9.31 11.74
CA ILE A 307 -20.80 8.89 11.71
C ILE A 307 -20.92 7.45 12.22
N PHE A 308 -20.12 6.53 11.70
CA PHE A 308 -20.16 5.13 12.14
C PHE A 308 -19.68 4.95 13.57
N GLY A 309 -18.67 5.70 14.03
CA GLY A 309 -18.26 5.69 15.43
C GLY A 309 -19.38 6.11 16.38
N LYS A 310 -20.22 7.08 16.00
CA LYS A 310 -21.43 7.45 16.75
C LYS A 310 -22.52 6.38 16.68
N ILE A 311 -22.76 5.77 15.51
CA ILE A 311 -23.73 4.69 15.34
C ILE A 311 -23.36 3.46 16.20
N CYS A 312 -22.07 3.15 16.30
CA CYS A 312 -21.56 2.08 17.17
C CYS A 312 -21.65 2.41 18.67
N GLY A 313 -22.02 3.64 19.04
CA GLY A 313 -22.24 4.03 20.44
C GLY A 313 -20.97 4.21 21.27
N PHE A 314 -19.81 4.44 20.64
CA PHE A 314 -18.56 4.68 21.39
C PHE A 314 -18.61 6.00 22.17
N ASP A 315 -18.33 5.96 23.47
CA ASP A 315 -18.39 7.12 24.38
C ASP A 315 -17.57 8.31 23.88
N GLU A 316 -16.38 8.04 23.33
CA GLU A 316 -15.49 9.06 22.76
C GLU A 316 -16.12 9.81 21.59
N PHE A 317 -17.03 9.17 20.84
CA PHE A 317 -17.67 9.74 19.66
C PHE A 317 -19.04 10.35 19.98
N THR A 318 -19.78 9.75 20.91
CA THR A 318 -21.11 10.23 21.31
C THR A 318 -21.01 11.46 22.21
N LYS A 319 -20.08 11.46 23.17
CA LYS A 319 -19.88 12.54 24.14
C LYS A 319 -19.01 13.70 23.61
N THR A 320 -18.54 13.62 22.37
CA THR A 320 -17.81 14.70 21.68
C THR A 320 -18.64 15.36 20.56
N PRO A 321 -18.48 16.68 20.34
CA PRO A 321 -19.07 17.39 19.23
C PRO A 321 -18.63 16.79 17.90
N TYR A 322 -19.61 16.54 17.02
CA TYR A 322 -19.38 15.97 15.68
C TYR A 322 -18.36 16.78 14.88
N MET A 323 -18.54 18.11 14.83
CA MET A 323 -17.72 19.00 14.02
C MET A 323 -16.25 18.99 14.46
N LEU A 324 -15.98 18.86 15.76
CA LEU A 324 -14.62 18.79 16.30
C LEU A 324 -13.92 17.51 15.84
N LEU A 325 -14.57 16.35 15.99
CA LEU A 325 -14.03 15.07 15.51
C LEU A 325 -13.82 15.08 13.99
N ALA A 326 -14.79 15.60 13.23
CA ALA A 326 -14.70 15.67 11.78
C ALA A 326 -13.49 16.51 11.32
N ILE A 327 -13.25 17.67 11.95
CA ILE A 327 -12.08 18.52 11.64
C ILE A 327 -10.77 17.81 11.99
N VAL A 328 -10.66 17.23 13.19
CA VAL A 328 -9.45 16.55 13.65
C VAL A 328 -9.11 15.38 12.73
N ILE A 329 -10.06 14.49 12.44
CA ILE A 329 -9.84 13.31 11.60
C ILE A 329 -9.58 13.72 10.15
N ALA A 330 -10.31 14.71 9.61
CA ALA A 330 -10.04 15.21 8.27
C ALA A 330 -8.63 15.80 8.14
N SER A 331 -8.17 16.58 9.14
CA SER A 331 -6.83 17.16 9.12
C SER A 331 -5.74 16.09 9.08
N LEU A 332 -5.85 15.04 9.91
CA LEU A 332 -4.94 13.90 9.86
C LEU A 332 -4.93 13.23 8.49
N ASN A 333 -6.11 12.92 7.95
CA ASN A 333 -6.23 12.24 6.66
C ASN A 333 -5.59 13.04 5.53
N ILE A 334 -5.76 14.36 5.53
CA ILE A 334 -5.16 15.28 4.55
C ILE A 334 -3.63 15.30 4.71
N ASP A 335 -3.10 15.35 5.93
CA ASP A 335 -1.65 15.35 6.14
C ASP A 335 -1.01 14.01 5.76
N MET A 336 -1.67 12.90 6.06
CA MET A 336 -1.23 11.56 5.62
C MET A 336 -1.24 11.43 4.10
N MET A 337 -2.25 12.00 3.42
CA MET A 337 -2.28 12.10 1.96
C MET A 337 -1.08 12.90 1.43
N LEU A 338 -0.80 14.07 1.98
CA LEU A 338 0.31 14.93 1.52
C LEU A 338 1.68 14.32 1.78
N MET A 339 1.86 13.65 2.91
CA MET A 339 3.05 12.86 3.18
C MET A 339 3.22 11.75 2.13
N GLY A 340 2.12 11.13 1.68
CA GLY A 340 2.10 10.21 0.54
C GLY A 340 2.52 10.86 -0.78
N CYS A 341 2.00 12.06 -1.10
CA CYS A 341 2.43 12.84 -2.26
C CYS A 341 3.94 13.10 -2.22
N TRP A 342 4.47 13.51 -1.07
CA TRP A 342 5.89 13.71 -0.87
C TRP A 342 6.70 12.42 -1.07
N ALA A 343 6.33 11.32 -0.39
CA ALA A 343 7.00 10.03 -0.53
C ALA A 343 6.98 9.52 -1.98
N SER A 344 5.88 9.73 -2.71
CA SER A 344 5.75 9.35 -4.11
C SER A 344 6.77 10.06 -5.03
N THR A 345 7.32 11.22 -4.62
CA THR A 345 8.35 11.94 -5.38
C THR A 345 9.66 11.15 -5.49
N MET A 346 9.97 10.33 -4.48
CA MET A 346 11.22 9.57 -4.37
C MET A 346 11.12 8.16 -4.96
N ILE A 347 9.90 7.65 -5.14
CA ILE A 347 9.64 6.29 -5.61
C ILE A 347 9.55 6.25 -7.14
N LYS A 348 10.31 5.35 -7.78
CA LYS A 348 10.36 5.23 -9.25
C LYS A 348 9.46 4.14 -9.84
N THR A 349 9.41 2.98 -9.20
CA THR A 349 8.76 1.78 -9.74
C THR A 349 7.58 1.37 -8.88
N ARG A 350 6.60 0.71 -9.50
CA ARG A 350 5.38 0.25 -8.84
C ARG A 350 5.66 -0.74 -7.70
N ASN A 351 6.63 -1.63 -7.87
CA ASN A 351 6.99 -2.61 -6.81
C ASN A 351 7.63 -1.93 -5.59
N MET A 352 8.43 -0.87 -5.82
CA MET A 352 8.95 -0.05 -4.73
C MET A 352 7.83 0.70 -3.99
N ALA A 353 6.77 1.12 -4.69
CA ALA A 353 5.61 1.72 -4.03
C ALA A 353 4.91 0.74 -3.09
N TYR A 354 4.61 -0.49 -3.54
CA TYR A 354 3.96 -1.50 -2.70
C TYR A 354 4.78 -1.85 -1.46
N SER A 355 6.09 -2.05 -1.63
CA SER A 355 6.99 -2.34 -0.50
C SER A 355 7.12 -1.17 0.46
N ALA A 356 7.24 0.07 -0.04
CA ALA A 356 7.29 1.26 0.80
C ALA A 356 5.99 1.48 1.61
N ILE A 357 4.83 1.27 0.98
CA ILE A 357 3.53 1.35 1.65
C ILE A 357 3.42 0.28 2.74
N PHE A 358 3.80 -0.96 2.44
CA PHE A 358 3.76 -2.06 3.40
C PHE A 358 4.71 -1.82 4.58
N ALA A 359 5.93 -1.36 4.31
CA ALA A 359 6.89 -0.98 5.34
C ALA A 359 6.36 0.18 6.21
N PHE A 360 5.74 1.19 5.59
CA PHE A 360 5.11 2.28 6.33
C PHE A 360 3.96 1.81 7.20
N LEU A 361 3.12 0.89 6.71
CA LEU A 361 2.02 0.32 7.50
C LEU A 361 2.57 -0.44 8.71
N LEU A 362 3.55 -1.32 8.52
CA LEU A 362 4.10 -2.15 9.60
C LEU A 362 4.86 -1.29 10.63
N VAL A 363 5.83 -0.48 10.17
CA VAL A 363 6.63 0.37 11.06
C VAL A 363 5.77 1.46 11.68
N GLY A 364 4.86 2.07 10.90
CA GLY A 364 3.94 3.10 11.37
C GLY A 364 2.95 2.58 12.40
N PHE A 365 2.45 1.34 12.24
CA PHE A 365 1.60 0.71 13.24
C PHE A 365 2.36 0.45 14.55
N CYS A 366 3.56 -0.14 14.50
CA CYS A 366 4.40 -0.34 15.68
C CYS A 366 4.76 1.00 16.35
N LEU A 367 5.12 2.01 15.56
CA LEU A 367 5.43 3.34 16.06
C LEU A 367 4.20 3.97 16.71
N GLN A 368 3.01 3.80 16.14
CA GLN A 368 1.77 4.34 16.68
C GLN A 368 1.42 3.72 18.04
N VAL A 369 1.66 2.43 18.26
CA VAL A 369 1.51 1.78 19.59
C VAL A 369 2.38 2.45 20.64
N ILE A 370 3.62 2.76 20.28
CA ILE A 370 4.57 3.40 21.18
C ILE A 370 4.15 4.85 21.44
N VAL A 371 3.86 5.59 20.37
CA VAL A 371 3.50 7.01 20.38
C VAL A 371 2.19 7.28 21.10
N SER A 372 1.20 6.39 20.98
CA SER A 372 -0.11 6.58 21.58
C SER A 372 -0.17 6.25 23.07
N SER A 373 0.92 5.71 23.63
CA SER A 373 1.03 5.45 25.06
C SER A 373 0.93 6.75 25.87
N PRO A 374 -0.05 6.89 26.79
CA PRO A 374 -0.17 8.06 27.66
C PRO A 374 1.10 8.32 28.49
N ILE A 375 1.82 7.26 28.83
CA ILE A 375 3.07 7.31 29.60
C ILE A 375 4.17 8.00 28.79
N LEU A 376 4.34 7.62 27.51
CA LEU A 376 5.36 8.23 26.65
C LEU A 376 5.06 9.72 26.40
N ILE A 377 3.79 10.06 26.12
CA ILE A 377 3.38 11.45 25.90
C ILE A 377 3.67 12.30 27.16
N MET A 378 3.46 11.75 28.36
CA MET A 378 3.82 12.40 29.61
C MET A 378 5.34 12.62 29.72
N TYR A 379 6.16 11.60 29.48
CA TYR A 379 7.63 11.72 29.54
C TYR A 379 8.19 12.75 28.54
N LEU A 380 7.64 12.83 27.33
CA LEU A 380 8.05 13.82 26.33
C LEU A 380 7.66 15.26 26.71
N ASN A 381 6.76 15.45 27.68
CA ASN A 381 6.26 16.76 28.13
C ASN A 381 6.63 17.08 29.58
N LEU A 382 7.68 16.45 30.11
CA LEU A 382 8.29 16.83 31.37
C LEU A 382 8.94 18.21 31.26
N ASN A 383 8.77 19.03 32.31
CA ASN A 383 9.35 20.38 32.37
C ASN A 383 10.88 20.33 32.36
N ASP A 384 11.46 19.39 33.11
CA ASP A 384 12.91 19.17 33.21
C ASP A 384 13.38 18.03 32.31
N SER A 385 13.02 18.07 31.02
CA SER A 385 13.43 17.05 30.05
C SER A 385 14.83 17.30 29.49
N ALA A 386 15.63 16.24 29.35
CA ALA A 386 16.97 16.33 28.74
C ALA A 386 16.88 16.79 27.27
N ALA A 387 17.92 17.49 26.79
CA ALA A 387 17.94 18.05 25.44
C ALA A 387 17.64 17.02 24.33
N TRP A 388 18.18 15.80 24.43
CA TRP A 388 17.91 14.74 23.46
C TRP A 388 16.43 14.29 23.44
N VAL A 389 15.73 14.34 24.59
CA VAL A 389 14.29 14.05 24.69
C VAL A 389 13.49 15.13 23.96
N THR A 390 13.88 16.39 24.12
CA THR A 390 13.25 17.50 23.39
C THR A 390 13.49 17.39 21.87
N CYS A 391 14.68 16.96 21.43
CA CYS A 391 14.95 16.69 20.01
C CYS A 391 14.05 15.57 19.47
N ILE A 392 13.87 14.48 20.21
CA ILE A 392 12.96 13.39 19.82
C ILE A 392 11.50 13.89 19.74
N LYS A 393 11.05 14.70 20.70
CA LYS A 393 9.73 15.32 20.69
C LYS A 393 9.49 16.14 19.41
N TYR A 394 10.43 17.02 19.06
CA TYR A 394 10.31 17.82 17.84
C TYR A 394 10.41 16.98 16.56
N ALA A 395 11.21 15.91 16.55
CA ALA A 395 11.22 14.97 15.45
C ALA A 395 9.86 14.25 15.28
N LEU A 396 9.21 13.88 16.39
CA LEU A 396 7.88 13.28 16.40
C LEU A 396 6.77 14.27 16.02
N TYR A 397 6.93 15.57 16.22
CA TYR A 397 6.00 16.58 15.70
C TYR A 397 5.96 16.61 14.17
N MET A 398 6.99 16.12 13.47
CA MET A 398 6.94 15.97 12.02
C MET A 398 6.13 14.74 11.59
N TYR A 399 5.67 13.89 12.51
CA TYR A 399 4.86 12.70 12.23
C TYR A 399 3.38 12.99 12.53
N PRO A 400 2.50 13.20 11.53
CA PRO A 400 1.11 13.61 11.76
C PRO A 400 0.32 12.76 12.76
N PRO A 401 0.44 11.40 12.78
CA PRO A 401 -0.27 10.58 13.76
C PRO A 401 0.11 10.82 15.22
N PHE A 402 1.27 11.42 15.50
CA PHE A 402 1.67 11.84 16.86
C PHE A 402 0.77 12.95 17.39
N HIS A 403 0.43 13.94 16.55
CA HIS A 403 -0.50 15.00 16.93
C HIS A 403 -1.91 14.47 17.17
N MET A 404 -2.37 13.52 16.33
CA MET A 404 -3.63 12.83 16.57
C MET A 404 -3.61 12.07 17.90
N ALA A 405 -2.54 11.34 18.22
CA ALA A 405 -2.42 10.62 19.49
C ALA A 405 -2.54 11.56 20.70
N MET A 406 -1.88 12.73 20.65
CA MET A 406 -2.00 13.73 21.72
C MET A 406 -3.42 14.27 21.89
N ILE A 407 -4.13 14.57 20.78
CA ILE A 407 -5.51 15.05 20.82
C ILE A 407 -6.45 13.95 21.32
N PHE A 408 -6.31 12.74 20.80
CA PHE A 408 -7.19 11.63 21.13
C PHE A 408 -7.03 11.18 22.58
N VAL A 409 -5.81 11.15 23.13
CA VAL A 409 -5.58 10.87 24.56
C VAL A 409 -6.29 11.89 25.47
N ARG A 410 -6.47 13.13 25.03
CA ARG A 410 -7.29 14.10 25.78
C ARG A 410 -8.77 13.76 25.71
N ILE A 411 -9.27 13.47 24.51
CA ILE A 411 -10.66 13.07 24.30
C ILE A 411 -10.99 11.82 25.13
N THR A 412 -10.15 10.79 25.11
CA THR A 412 -10.39 9.56 25.85
C THR A 412 -10.35 9.77 27.36
N LYS A 413 -9.44 10.63 27.86
CA LYS A 413 -9.36 10.93 29.29
C LYS A 413 -10.59 11.70 29.82
N THR A 414 -11.19 12.55 29.01
CA THR A 414 -12.37 13.34 29.42
C THR A 414 -13.69 12.63 29.15
N ALA A 415 -13.85 12.07 27.94
CA ALA A 415 -15.10 11.49 27.45
C ALA A 415 -15.21 9.98 27.72
N GLY A 416 -14.08 9.27 27.65
CA GLY A 416 -14.01 7.85 27.93
C GLY A 416 -14.05 7.57 29.44
N SER A 417 -14.51 6.38 29.79
CA SER A 417 -14.34 5.83 31.14
C SER A 417 -12.87 5.71 31.45
N HIS A 418 -12.44 6.28 32.58
CA HIS A 418 -11.05 6.28 33.00
C HIS A 418 -10.91 5.85 34.46
N TRP A 419 -9.74 5.29 34.79
CA TRP A 419 -9.42 4.89 36.14
C TRP A 419 -9.08 6.13 36.98
N ASP A 420 -9.89 6.40 37.99
CA ASP A 420 -9.58 7.40 38.99
C ASP A 420 -8.66 6.77 40.05
N LYS A 421 -7.51 7.40 40.29
CA LYS A 421 -6.52 6.93 41.25
C LYS A 421 -6.93 7.21 42.70
N GLU A 422 -7.75 8.23 42.94
CA GLU A 422 -8.16 8.61 44.29
C GLU A 422 -9.33 7.75 44.76
N LEU A 423 -10.36 7.63 43.92
CA LEU A 423 -11.51 6.76 44.19
C LEU A 423 -11.19 5.27 43.98
N LEU A 424 -10.05 4.97 43.32
CA LEU A 424 -9.65 3.62 42.91
C LEU A 424 -10.79 2.93 42.12
N THR A 425 -11.55 3.66 41.32
CA THR A 425 -12.69 3.12 40.56
C THR A 425 -12.71 3.69 39.16
N TRP A 426 -13.38 2.98 38.25
CA TRP A 426 -13.65 3.51 36.91
C TRP A 426 -14.76 4.54 37.00
N VAL A 427 -14.45 5.78 36.62
CA VAL A 427 -15.39 6.89 36.56
C VAL A 427 -15.78 7.09 35.09
N GLU A 428 -17.08 7.28 34.85
CA GLU A 428 -17.58 7.58 33.51
C GLU A 428 -17.15 9.00 33.10
N GLY A 429 -16.60 9.12 31.90
CA GLY A 429 -16.18 10.41 31.36
C GLY A 429 -17.36 11.36 31.10
N THR A 430 -17.11 12.65 31.29
CA THR A 430 -18.03 13.76 30.99
C THR A 430 -17.96 14.13 29.50
N SER A 431 -18.87 14.98 29.02
CA SER A 431 -18.79 15.48 27.64
C SER A 431 -17.52 16.31 27.41
N TYR A 432 -16.87 16.11 26.26
CA TYR A 432 -15.74 16.94 25.84
C TYR A 432 -16.26 18.12 25.03
N THR A 433 -15.89 19.34 25.41
CA THR A 433 -16.43 20.57 24.82
C THR A 433 -15.37 21.33 24.01
N TRP A 434 -15.79 22.37 23.26
CA TRP A 434 -14.87 23.24 22.54
C TRP A 434 -13.89 23.97 23.47
N ASP A 435 -14.27 24.25 24.70
CA ASP A 435 -13.40 24.91 25.68
C ASP A 435 -12.26 23.99 26.12
N ASP A 436 -12.50 22.68 26.18
CA ASP A 436 -11.48 21.68 26.56
C ASP A 436 -10.35 21.58 25.52
N LEU A 437 -10.58 22.04 24.29
CA LEU A 437 -9.56 22.15 23.24
C LEU A 437 -8.44 23.15 23.59
N TYR A 438 -8.78 24.20 24.35
CA TYR A 438 -7.85 25.28 24.70
C TYR A 438 -7.19 25.06 26.06
N LYS A 439 -7.74 24.18 26.90
CA LYS A 439 -7.21 23.91 28.25
C LYS A 439 -5.88 23.17 28.19
N GLN A 440 -4.91 23.68 28.93
CA GLN A 440 -3.67 22.95 29.23
C GLN A 440 -3.93 21.98 30.39
N PHE A 441 -3.17 20.89 30.43
CA PHE A 441 -3.24 19.95 31.55
C PHE A 441 -1.89 19.86 32.21
N GLN A 442 -1.87 20.22 33.48
CA GLN A 442 -0.74 20.06 34.35
C GLN A 442 -0.99 18.84 35.21
N GLY A 443 0.03 18.01 35.37
CA GLY A 443 -0.04 16.87 36.25
C GLY A 443 1.29 16.62 36.92
N GLN A 444 1.23 15.81 37.97
CA GLN A 444 2.39 15.37 38.71
C GLN A 444 2.42 13.84 38.71
N TYR A 445 3.57 13.27 38.38
CA TYR A 445 3.82 11.84 38.50
C TYR A 445 5.04 11.64 39.39
N LYS A 446 4.83 11.14 40.61
CA LYS A 446 5.84 11.15 41.68
C LYS A 446 6.32 12.59 41.95
N ASP A 447 7.61 12.88 41.80
CA ASP A 447 8.19 14.22 42.01
C ASP A 447 8.33 15.03 40.71
N LEU A 448 7.84 14.49 39.58
CA LEU A 448 8.01 15.10 38.27
C LEU A 448 6.73 15.82 37.82
N HIS A 449 6.86 17.13 37.56
CA HIS A 449 5.81 17.94 36.97
C HIS A 449 5.87 17.89 35.44
N PHE A 450 4.71 17.68 34.82
CA PHE A 450 4.57 17.73 33.37
C PHE A 450 3.44 18.68 32.98
N THR A 451 3.64 19.39 31.88
CA THR A 451 2.62 20.26 31.27
C THR A 451 2.35 19.79 29.86
N LEU A 452 1.18 19.20 29.62
CA LEU A 452 0.75 18.92 28.26
C LEU A 452 0.16 20.19 27.64
N THR A 453 0.69 20.55 26.48
CA THR A 453 0.16 21.60 25.61
C THR A 453 -1.31 21.35 25.28
N SER A 454 -2.05 22.43 25.01
CA SER A 454 -3.46 22.31 24.64
C SER A 454 -3.62 21.60 23.28
N PRO A 455 -4.70 20.81 23.10
CA PRO A 455 -5.03 20.17 21.81
C PRO A 455 -5.04 21.13 20.61
N TRP A 456 -5.42 22.39 20.85
CA TRP A 456 -5.36 23.45 19.84
C TRP A 456 -3.98 23.62 19.20
N PHE A 457 -2.89 23.58 19.99
CA PHE A 457 -1.53 23.66 19.43
C PHE A 457 -1.26 22.50 18.48
N SER A 458 -1.64 21.27 18.85
CA SER A 458 -1.47 20.10 17.98
C SER A 458 -2.25 20.22 16.67
N LEU A 459 -3.45 20.81 16.69
CA LEU A 459 -4.24 21.09 15.48
C LEU A 459 -3.56 22.13 14.57
N VAL A 460 -3.04 23.22 15.15
CA VAL A 460 -2.31 24.23 14.38
C VAL A 460 -1.04 23.64 13.76
N PHE A 461 -0.34 22.75 14.47
CA PHE A 461 0.81 22.04 13.93
C PHE A 461 0.44 21.12 12.76
N LEU A 462 -0.67 20.37 12.84
CA LEU A 462 -1.19 19.58 11.71
C LEU A 462 -1.42 20.46 10.47
N TRP A 463 -2.09 21.60 10.63
CA TRP A 463 -2.26 22.54 9.51
C TRP A 463 -0.94 23.17 9.02
N GLY A 464 0.07 23.29 9.88
CA GLY A 464 1.42 23.65 9.48
C GLY A 464 2.09 22.56 8.63
N LEU A 465 1.90 21.29 8.99
CA LEU A 465 2.41 20.12 8.24
C LEU A 465 1.80 20.04 6.84
N PHE A 466 0.54 20.43 6.67
CA PHE A 466 -0.10 20.56 5.36
C PHE A 466 0.75 21.42 4.40
N LEU A 467 1.13 22.63 4.84
CA LEU A 467 1.95 23.52 4.02
C LEU A 467 3.36 22.94 3.83
N PHE A 468 3.94 22.41 4.89
CA PHE A 468 5.28 21.84 4.88
C PHE A 468 5.42 20.70 3.85
N TYR A 469 4.55 19.69 3.89
CA TYR A 469 4.59 18.56 2.94
C TYR A 469 4.22 18.98 1.52
N SER A 470 3.33 19.96 1.34
CA SER A 470 3.02 20.52 0.02
C SER A 470 4.25 21.18 -0.60
N ILE A 471 4.97 21.99 0.17
CA ILE A 471 6.22 22.65 -0.27
C ILE A 471 7.30 21.61 -0.55
N LEU A 472 7.49 20.63 0.33
CA LEU A 472 8.45 19.54 0.12
C LEU A 472 8.14 18.76 -1.15
N THR A 473 6.87 18.46 -1.41
CA THR A 473 6.45 17.74 -2.63
C THR A 473 6.87 18.52 -3.88
N LEU A 474 6.60 19.82 -3.93
CA LEU A 474 6.99 20.68 -5.06
C LEU A 474 8.52 20.79 -5.19
N TYR A 475 9.22 20.95 -4.06
CA TYR A 475 10.66 21.06 -3.99
C TYR A 475 11.35 19.78 -4.49
N PHE A 476 11.02 18.62 -3.92
CA PHE A 476 11.62 17.35 -4.33
C PHE A 476 11.23 16.97 -5.76
N ASP A 477 10.00 17.26 -6.20
CA ASP A 477 9.64 17.05 -7.60
C ASP A 477 10.49 17.91 -8.54
N SER A 478 10.86 19.15 -8.16
CA SER A 478 11.70 20.03 -8.99
C SER A 478 13.17 19.57 -9.09
N ILE A 479 13.68 18.93 -8.04
CA ILE A 479 15.09 18.53 -7.92
C ILE A 479 15.34 17.13 -8.44
N ILE A 480 14.45 16.20 -8.11
CA ILE A 480 14.66 14.79 -8.41
C ILE A 480 14.54 14.58 -9.93
N LYS A 481 15.61 14.04 -10.53
CA LYS A 481 15.82 13.82 -11.97
C LYS A 481 14.90 12.82 -12.65
N HIS A 482 13.82 12.38 -12.01
CA HIS A 482 13.01 11.29 -12.56
C HIS A 482 12.24 11.76 -13.80
N ASN A 483 12.85 11.46 -14.94
CA ASN A 483 12.32 11.64 -16.28
C ASN A 483 11.79 13.06 -16.54
N LYS A 484 12.44 14.09 -15.99
CA LYS A 484 12.06 15.49 -16.24
C LYS A 484 12.87 16.12 -17.36
N PRO A 485 12.25 17.00 -18.16
CA PRO A 485 12.91 17.75 -19.22
C PRO A 485 14.09 18.58 -18.72
N LYS A 486 13.95 19.22 -17.55
CA LYS A 486 15.00 19.99 -16.87
C LYS A 486 14.93 19.71 -15.37
N THR A 487 16.09 19.56 -14.72
CA THR A 487 16.17 19.52 -13.25
C THR A 487 16.83 20.78 -12.73
N GLN A 488 16.29 21.26 -11.63
CA GLN A 488 16.81 22.43 -10.95
C GLN A 488 17.89 22.00 -9.95
N HIS A 489 18.88 22.85 -9.75
CA HIS A 489 19.89 22.64 -8.72
C HIS A 489 19.20 22.61 -7.33
N PRO A 490 19.62 21.80 -6.36
CA PRO A 490 18.98 21.73 -5.04
C PRO A 490 18.78 23.10 -4.37
N LEU A 491 19.71 24.03 -4.60
CA LEU A 491 19.67 25.41 -4.12
C LEU A 491 19.12 26.41 -5.14
N PHE A 492 18.21 26.02 -6.04
CA PHE A 492 17.71 26.91 -7.09
C PHE A 492 17.03 28.18 -6.56
N PHE A 493 16.45 28.12 -5.35
CA PHE A 493 15.82 29.26 -4.69
C PHE A 493 16.83 30.35 -4.29
N LEU A 494 18.10 30.01 -4.01
CA LEU A 494 19.17 30.99 -3.76
C LEU A 494 19.66 31.65 -5.07
N ASN A 495 19.45 30.99 -6.20
CA ASN A 495 19.78 31.53 -7.53
C ASN A 495 18.76 32.57 -8.05
N PHE A 496 17.66 32.81 -7.33
CA PHE A 496 16.73 33.90 -7.65
C PHE A 496 17.42 35.28 -7.57
N LEU A 497 18.48 35.40 -6.76
CA LEU A 497 19.35 36.59 -6.67
C LEU A 497 20.46 36.65 -7.72
N LYS A 498 20.64 35.59 -8.54
CA LYS A 498 21.73 35.47 -9.52
C LYS A 498 21.20 35.51 -10.97
N CYS A 499 20.19 36.34 -11.22
CA CYS A 499 19.55 36.49 -12.53
C CYS A 499 20.29 37.43 -13.50
N CYS A 500 21.43 38.01 -13.09
CA CYS A 500 22.21 38.91 -13.94
C CYS A 500 23.62 38.36 -14.14
N THR A 501 23.82 37.44 -15.08
CA THR A 501 25.05 37.31 -15.89
C THR A 501 24.98 36.02 -16.71
N LYS A 502 24.46 36.08 -17.95
CA LYS A 502 24.83 35.19 -19.08
C LYS A 502 24.06 35.63 -20.35
N ASN A 503 24.38 36.81 -20.90
CA ASN A 503 23.76 37.29 -22.15
C ASN A 503 24.69 37.33 -23.37
N ASN A 504 26.01 37.20 -23.24
CA ASN A 504 26.89 37.58 -24.37
C ASN A 504 27.13 36.49 -25.44
N THR A 505 26.74 35.22 -25.23
CA THR A 505 26.94 34.15 -26.24
C THR A 505 25.69 33.82 -27.06
N LYS A 506 24.48 34.11 -26.56
CA LYS A 506 23.21 33.82 -27.27
C LYS A 506 22.88 34.83 -28.38
N GLU A 507 23.40 36.06 -28.30
CA GLU A 507 23.12 37.10 -29.31
C GLU A 507 23.82 36.86 -30.66
N ARG A 508 24.96 36.16 -30.70
CA ARG A 508 25.67 35.87 -31.96
C ARG A 508 24.99 34.77 -32.79
N LEU A 509 24.34 33.80 -32.15
CA LEU A 509 23.55 32.74 -32.84
C LEU A 509 22.21 33.26 -33.39
N ARG A 510 21.61 34.26 -32.74
CA ARG A 510 20.36 34.89 -33.20
C ARG A 510 20.50 35.61 -34.55
N LYS A 511 21.67 36.16 -34.89
CA LYS A 511 21.87 36.93 -36.12
C LYS A 511 22.04 36.09 -37.40
N SER A 512 22.32 34.79 -37.31
CA SER A 512 22.45 33.89 -38.48
C SER A 512 21.19 33.06 -38.77
N LEU A 513 20.13 33.20 -37.97
CA LEU A 513 18.87 32.44 -38.06
C LEU A 513 17.74 33.20 -38.77
N LEU A 514 17.96 34.46 -39.13
CA LEU A 514 17.06 35.24 -39.99
C LEU A 514 17.04 34.56 -41.38
N TYR A 515 15.87 34.45 -42.00
CA TYR A 515 15.57 33.73 -43.27
C TYR A 515 15.11 32.26 -43.12
N ASP A 516 14.03 31.99 -42.39
CA ASP A 516 12.88 31.17 -42.81
C ASP A 516 11.95 30.90 -41.62
N SER A 517 10.70 31.39 -41.63
CA SER A 517 9.76 31.19 -40.51
C SER A 517 9.17 29.77 -40.44
N ASP A 518 9.27 29.01 -41.53
CA ASP A 518 8.51 27.77 -41.76
C ASP A 518 9.39 26.51 -41.70
N LYS A 519 10.67 26.65 -41.34
CA LYS A 519 11.65 25.57 -41.31
C LYS A 519 12.20 25.33 -39.90
N LEU A 520 12.29 24.07 -39.50
CA LEU A 520 12.95 23.65 -38.25
C LEU A 520 14.42 23.33 -38.53
N ARG A 521 15.33 24.10 -37.92
CA ARG A 521 16.79 23.88 -38.01
C ARG A 521 17.34 23.31 -36.70
N ILE A 522 17.97 22.15 -36.77
CA ILE A 522 18.74 21.54 -35.69
C ILE A 522 20.21 21.90 -35.92
N ILE A 523 20.85 22.53 -34.93
CA ILE A 523 22.20 23.10 -35.08
C ILE A 523 23.14 22.52 -34.02
N ASN A 524 24.11 21.72 -34.48
CA ASN A 524 25.18 21.14 -33.66
C ASN A 524 24.68 20.49 -32.36
N LEU A 525 23.54 19.81 -32.43
CA LEU A 525 22.89 19.22 -31.27
C LEU A 525 23.68 17.99 -30.81
N SER A 526 24.09 17.96 -29.55
CA SER A 526 24.90 16.87 -28.99
C SER A 526 24.38 16.42 -27.63
N LYS A 527 24.56 15.13 -27.34
CA LYS A 527 24.29 14.52 -26.02
C LYS A 527 25.37 13.55 -25.62
N THR A 528 26.03 13.84 -24.50
CA THR A 528 26.99 12.92 -23.87
C THR A 528 26.43 12.37 -22.55
N TYR A 529 26.51 11.06 -22.38
CA TYR A 529 26.23 10.38 -21.12
C TYR A 529 27.54 10.03 -20.43
N HIS A 530 27.70 10.51 -19.18
CA HIS A 530 28.84 10.19 -18.35
C HIS A 530 28.50 8.98 -17.48
N SER A 531 29.31 7.92 -17.57
CA SER A 531 29.25 6.81 -16.62
C SER A 531 30.02 7.18 -15.36
N TYR A 532 29.44 6.91 -14.19
CA TYR A 532 30.12 7.15 -12.91
C TYR A 532 31.25 6.14 -12.65
N TRP A 533 31.20 4.98 -13.32
CA TRP A 533 32.06 3.82 -13.08
C TRP A 533 33.09 3.60 -14.20
N SER A 534 33.06 4.40 -15.26
CA SER A 534 34.00 4.30 -16.39
C SER A 534 34.40 5.67 -16.89
N LYS A 535 35.69 5.85 -17.22
CA LYS A 535 36.20 7.06 -17.89
C LYS A 535 35.67 7.22 -19.32
N ASN A 536 35.02 6.21 -19.89
CA ASN A 536 34.45 6.30 -21.23
C ASN A 536 33.13 7.09 -21.20
N HIS A 537 33.07 8.14 -22.00
CA HIS A 537 31.86 8.93 -22.22
C HIS A 537 31.16 8.43 -23.48
N ILE A 538 29.87 8.12 -23.36
CA ILE A 538 29.08 7.68 -24.51
C ILE A 538 28.46 8.93 -25.14
N LYS A 539 28.94 9.30 -26.32
CA LYS A 539 28.29 10.32 -27.16
C LYS A 539 27.11 9.67 -27.89
N ALA A 540 25.90 9.90 -27.38
CA ALA A 540 24.68 9.36 -27.98
C ALA A 540 24.26 10.14 -29.24
N VAL A 541 24.53 11.44 -29.26
CA VAL A 541 24.34 12.33 -30.41
C VAL A 541 25.55 13.26 -30.46
N ASP A 542 26.18 13.44 -31.62
CA ASP A 542 27.42 14.18 -31.79
C ASP A 542 27.32 15.16 -32.97
N ASN A 543 27.18 16.44 -32.65
CA ASN A 543 27.09 17.57 -33.59
C ASN A 543 26.08 17.32 -34.72
N PHE A 544 24.88 16.87 -34.35
CA PHE A 544 23.83 16.56 -35.32
C PHE A 544 23.23 17.87 -35.85
N CYS A 545 23.25 18.03 -37.17
CA CYS A 545 22.64 19.14 -37.90
C CYS A 545 21.61 18.58 -38.87
N LEU A 546 20.39 19.13 -38.85
CA LEU A 546 19.32 18.70 -39.75
C LEU A 546 18.30 19.81 -39.93
N ASP A 547 17.83 19.92 -41.16
CA ASP A 547 16.94 20.96 -41.62
C ASP A 547 15.63 20.32 -42.07
N LEU A 548 14.52 20.58 -41.38
CA LEU A 548 13.21 19.99 -41.64
C LEU A 548 12.26 21.03 -42.22
N ASN A 549 11.71 20.75 -43.42
CA ASN A 549 10.83 21.68 -44.11
C ASN A 549 9.35 21.39 -43.80
N LYS A 550 8.50 22.40 -44.02
CA LYS A 550 7.05 22.25 -43.99
C LYS A 550 6.56 21.40 -45.16
N ASP A 551 5.45 20.70 -44.97
CA ASP A 551 4.86 19.81 -45.98
C ASP A 551 5.82 18.70 -46.40
N GLU A 552 6.63 18.21 -45.45
CA GLU A 552 7.63 17.17 -45.67
C GLU A 552 7.57 16.13 -44.53
N ILE A 553 7.65 14.86 -44.89
CA ILE A 553 7.87 13.74 -43.96
C ILE A 553 9.33 13.31 -44.06
N VAL A 554 10.07 13.50 -42.97
CA VAL A 554 11.46 13.07 -42.87
C VAL A 554 11.58 11.80 -42.03
N GLY A 555 12.09 10.73 -42.66
CA GLY A 555 12.36 9.44 -42.03
C GLY A 555 13.79 9.35 -41.54
N ILE A 556 13.98 9.35 -40.21
CA ILE A 556 15.29 9.17 -39.57
C ILE A 556 15.51 7.69 -39.33
N ILE A 557 16.43 7.10 -40.09
CA ILE A 557 16.77 5.68 -40.04
C ILE A 557 18.15 5.49 -39.41
N GLY A 558 18.34 4.38 -38.71
CA GLY A 558 19.60 4.03 -38.06
C GLY A 558 19.49 2.66 -37.41
N GLN A 559 20.62 2.03 -37.09
CA GLN A 559 20.62 0.82 -36.26
C GLN A 559 20.13 1.14 -34.82
N ASN A 560 19.83 0.10 -34.05
CA ASN A 560 19.55 0.27 -32.62
C ASN A 560 20.80 0.81 -31.91
N GLY A 561 20.61 1.82 -31.06
CA GLY A 561 21.73 2.54 -30.43
C GLY A 561 22.36 3.67 -31.26
N ALA A 562 21.85 3.96 -32.47
CA ALA A 562 22.38 5.06 -33.28
C ALA A 562 22.13 6.47 -32.71
N GLY A 563 21.20 6.63 -31.76
CA GLY A 563 20.87 7.91 -31.12
C GLY A 563 19.50 8.50 -31.48
N LYS A 564 18.69 7.81 -32.31
CA LYS A 564 17.38 8.25 -32.83
C LYS A 564 16.40 8.75 -31.74
N SER A 565 16.05 7.91 -30.77
CA SER A 565 15.13 8.30 -29.70
C SER A 565 15.74 9.35 -28.75
N THR A 566 17.07 9.39 -28.63
CA THR A 566 17.77 10.44 -27.85
C THR A 566 17.64 11.81 -28.54
N LEU A 567 17.74 11.86 -29.87
CA LEU A 567 17.51 13.05 -30.66
C LEU A 567 16.08 13.58 -30.48
N LEU A 568 15.07 12.74 -30.68
CA LEU A 568 13.66 13.15 -30.49
C LEU A 568 13.40 13.62 -29.05
N SER A 569 13.94 12.90 -28.06
CA SER A 569 13.81 13.26 -26.64
C SER A 569 14.43 14.61 -26.30
N MET A 570 15.49 15.03 -26.99
CA MET A 570 16.04 16.39 -26.86
C MET A 570 15.14 17.44 -27.50
N LEU A 571 14.59 17.16 -28.69
CA LEU A 571 13.72 18.10 -29.41
C LEU A 571 12.42 18.39 -28.66
N ILE A 572 11.82 17.37 -28.02
CA ILE A 572 10.65 17.55 -27.15
C ILE A 572 11.00 18.09 -25.76
N GLY A 573 12.27 18.42 -25.51
CA GLY A 573 12.75 18.96 -24.25
C GLY A 573 12.90 17.96 -23.11
N CYS A 574 12.46 16.70 -23.24
CA CYS A 574 12.58 15.63 -22.24
C CYS A 574 14.02 15.33 -21.80
N LEU A 575 15.00 15.61 -22.66
CA LEU A 575 16.42 15.53 -22.35
C LEU A 575 17.10 16.87 -22.61
N VAL A 576 17.81 17.40 -21.61
CA VAL A 576 18.67 18.58 -21.81
C VAL A 576 19.85 18.21 -22.71
N PRO A 577 20.06 18.90 -23.86
CA PRO A 577 21.25 18.68 -24.69
C PRO A 577 22.52 19.13 -23.97
N THR A 578 23.67 18.52 -24.31
CA THR A 578 24.97 18.98 -23.79
C THR A 578 25.51 20.19 -24.56
N SER A 579 25.19 20.29 -25.84
CA SER A 579 25.47 21.47 -26.68
C SER A 579 24.51 21.52 -27.87
N GLY A 580 24.48 22.67 -28.55
CA GLY A 580 23.62 22.91 -29.71
C GLY A 580 22.24 23.46 -29.35
N THR A 581 21.46 23.77 -30.39
CA THR A 581 20.10 24.30 -30.28
C THR A 581 19.22 23.79 -31.41
N ALA A 582 17.90 23.91 -31.26
CA ALA A 582 16.92 23.66 -32.31
C ALA A 582 15.97 24.86 -32.41
N ALA A 583 15.88 25.45 -33.60
CA ALA A 583 15.12 26.68 -33.84
C ALA A 583 14.03 26.45 -34.89
N LEU A 584 12.85 27.02 -34.65
CA LEU A 584 11.76 27.16 -35.63
C LEU A 584 11.55 28.65 -35.89
N GLY A 585 12.10 29.16 -37.00
CA GLY A 585 12.24 30.60 -37.22
C GLY A 585 13.01 31.27 -36.07
N ASP A 586 12.42 32.28 -35.43
CA ASP A 586 13.01 33.01 -34.31
C ASP A 586 12.85 32.33 -32.94
N LEU A 587 12.11 31.20 -32.89
CA LEU A 587 11.75 30.51 -31.65
C LEU A 587 12.71 29.35 -31.36
N ASP A 588 13.43 29.43 -30.23
CA ASP A 588 14.21 28.30 -29.71
C ASP A 588 13.25 27.25 -29.11
N LEU A 589 13.20 26.08 -29.74
CA LEU A 589 12.32 25.00 -29.33
C LEU A 589 12.70 24.40 -27.97
N LEU A 590 13.98 24.45 -27.59
CA LEU A 590 14.48 23.88 -26.33
C LEU A 590 14.11 24.75 -25.13
N GLU A 591 13.78 26.02 -25.34
CA GLU A 591 13.35 26.95 -24.30
C GLU A 591 11.83 27.10 -24.28
N ASN A 592 11.18 27.34 -25.43
CA ASN A 592 9.76 27.71 -25.52
C ASN A 592 8.96 26.89 -26.56
N GLY A 593 9.45 25.74 -27.01
CA GLY A 593 8.88 24.98 -28.14
C GLY A 593 7.74 24.02 -27.84
N LEU A 594 7.49 23.66 -26.58
CA LEU A 594 6.58 22.56 -26.21
C LEU A 594 5.16 22.71 -26.77
N GLY A 595 4.64 23.95 -26.87
CA GLY A 595 3.29 24.20 -27.41
C GLY A 595 3.16 23.92 -28.92
N PHE A 596 4.24 23.97 -29.68
CA PHE A 596 4.26 23.85 -31.14
C PHE A 596 4.52 22.42 -31.64
N ILE A 597 4.90 21.51 -30.73
CA ILE A 597 5.27 20.14 -31.04
C ILE A 597 4.13 19.19 -30.67
N GLY A 598 3.79 18.27 -31.57
CA GLY A 598 3.05 17.06 -31.30
C GLY A 598 4.03 15.90 -31.19
N TYR A 599 3.90 15.05 -30.17
CA TYR A 599 4.80 13.92 -29.97
C TYR A 599 4.03 12.61 -29.89
N CYS A 600 4.42 11.64 -30.71
CA CYS A 600 3.90 10.28 -30.66
C CYS A 600 5.01 9.33 -30.19
N PRO A 601 5.04 8.91 -28.91
CA PRO A 601 6.07 8.02 -28.35
C PRO A 601 6.03 6.62 -28.97
N GLN A 602 7.10 5.82 -28.84
CA GLN A 602 7.13 4.42 -29.30
C GLN A 602 6.08 3.56 -28.59
N GLN A 603 5.99 3.68 -27.26
CA GLN A 603 4.98 2.99 -26.45
C GLN A 603 3.71 3.83 -26.37
N ASN A 604 2.53 3.19 -26.37
CA ASN A 604 1.25 3.89 -26.23
C ASN A 604 1.08 4.38 -24.78
N ILE A 605 1.25 5.69 -24.56
CA ILE A 605 1.11 6.35 -23.26
C ILE A 605 -0.35 6.78 -23.07
N LEU A 606 -1.19 5.87 -22.57
CA LEU A 606 -2.64 6.05 -22.42
C LEU A 606 -3.10 5.64 -21.01
N TRP A 607 -4.24 6.18 -20.55
CA TRP A 607 -4.89 5.71 -19.34
C TRP A 607 -5.90 4.61 -19.68
N ASP A 608 -5.65 3.39 -19.20
CA ASP A 608 -6.50 2.22 -19.52
C ASP A 608 -7.98 2.43 -19.15
N ASN A 609 -8.26 3.16 -18.06
CA ASN A 609 -9.61 3.37 -17.52
C ASN A 609 -10.42 4.46 -18.25
N LEU A 610 -9.81 5.24 -19.15
CA LEU A 610 -10.47 6.34 -19.84
C LEU A 610 -10.84 5.96 -21.28
N SER A 611 -11.95 6.50 -21.80
CA SER A 611 -12.37 6.31 -23.19
C SER A 611 -11.52 7.11 -24.18
N GLY A 612 -11.55 6.75 -25.46
CA GLY A 612 -10.87 7.53 -26.51
C GLY A 612 -11.33 8.98 -26.55
N GLU A 613 -12.64 9.21 -26.38
CA GLU A 613 -13.24 10.54 -26.27
C GLU A 613 -12.70 11.32 -25.05
N GLU A 614 -12.63 10.69 -23.88
CA GLU A 614 -12.10 11.32 -22.66
C GLU A 614 -10.62 11.73 -22.82
N HIS A 615 -9.79 10.91 -23.48
CA HIS A 615 -8.39 11.27 -23.76
C HIS A 615 -8.30 12.53 -24.60
N ILE A 616 -9.03 12.58 -25.72
CA ILE A 616 -9.03 13.73 -26.63
C ILE A 616 -9.55 14.97 -25.91
N TYR A 617 -10.60 14.85 -25.11
CA TYR A 617 -11.14 15.94 -24.30
C TYR A 617 -10.10 16.52 -23.32
N ILE A 618 -9.43 15.68 -22.55
CA ILE A 618 -8.42 16.10 -21.56
C ILE A 618 -7.22 16.77 -22.24
N PHE A 619 -6.65 16.15 -23.28
CA PHE A 619 -5.48 16.71 -23.95
C PHE A 619 -5.80 17.97 -24.76
N SER A 620 -7.01 18.09 -25.33
CA SER A 620 -7.46 19.32 -26.01
C SER A 620 -7.52 20.49 -25.03
N TRP A 621 -8.11 20.27 -23.85
CA TRP A 621 -8.18 21.27 -22.79
C TRP A 621 -6.82 21.66 -22.23
N LEU A 622 -5.90 20.71 -22.03
CA LEU A 622 -4.55 21.01 -21.57
C LEU A 622 -3.80 21.88 -22.57
N ARG A 623 -3.99 21.60 -23.87
CA ARG A 623 -3.40 22.37 -24.97
C ARG A 623 -4.08 23.72 -25.17
N GLY A 624 -5.30 23.94 -24.66
CA GLY A 624 -6.05 25.18 -24.85
C GLY A 624 -6.80 25.26 -26.18
N VAL A 625 -7.27 24.11 -26.66
CA VAL A 625 -7.94 23.96 -27.95
C VAL A 625 -9.35 23.43 -27.72
N GLU A 626 -10.32 23.91 -28.50
CA GLU A 626 -11.68 23.39 -28.45
C GLU A 626 -11.73 21.91 -28.86
N TYR A 627 -12.51 21.14 -28.11
CA TYR A 627 -12.74 19.74 -28.41
C TYR A 627 -13.46 19.58 -29.75
N SER A 628 -12.97 18.66 -30.59
CA SER A 628 -13.56 18.38 -31.90
C SER A 628 -13.67 16.88 -32.15
N HIS A 629 -14.89 16.42 -32.42
CA HIS A 629 -15.16 15.01 -32.79
C HIS A 629 -14.43 14.58 -34.07
N ASN A 630 -14.09 15.53 -34.95
CA ASN A 630 -13.41 15.26 -36.22
C ASN A 630 -12.03 14.63 -36.03
N ILE A 631 -11.41 14.79 -34.85
CA ILE A 631 -10.08 14.24 -34.56
C ILE A 631 -10.12 12.71 -34.49
N LEU A 632 -11.10 12.13 -33.77
CA LEU A 632 -11.26 10.67 -33.72
C LEU A 632 -11.71 10.09 -35.06
N LYS A 633 -12.50 10.86 -35.82
CA LYS A 633 -12.89 10.51 -37.19
C LYS A 633 -11.69 10.42 -38.13
N SER A 634 -10.74 11.37 -38.03
CA SER A 634 -9.53 11.40 -38.87
C SER A 634 -8.61 10.18 -38.69
N VAL A 635 -8.75 9.47 -37.57
CA VAL A 635 -7.97 8.26 -37.25
C VAL A 635 -8.82 6.98 -37.25
N ASN A 636 -10.04 7.02 -37.80
CA ASN A 636 -10.98 5.90 -37.85
C ASN A 636 -11.23 5.25 -36.47
N LEU A 637 -11.57 6.07 -35.47
CA LEU A 637 -11.94 5.63 -34.11
C LEU A 637 -13.32 6.14 -33.65
N GLU A 638 -14.10 6.78 -34.54
CA GLU A 638 -15.41 7.38 -34.25
C GLU A 638 -16.40 6.37 -33.64
N GLU A 639 -16.51 5.17 -34.21
CA GLU A 639 -17.41 4.10 -33.73
C GLU A 639 -17.02 3.56 -32.34
N SER A 640 -15.74 3.69 -31.97
CA SER A 640 -15.17 3.16 -30.72
C SER A 640 -14.90 4.24 -29.67
N LYS A 641 -15.42 5.46 -29.85
CA LYS A 641 -15.06 6.63 -29.04
C LYS A 641 -15.35 6.47 -27.54
N ASP A 642 -16.44 5.79 -27.20
CA ASP A 642 -16.91 5.58 -25.82
C ASP A 642 -16.28 4.36 -25.15
N VAL A 643 -15.56 3.53 -25.93
CA VAL A 643 -14.89 2.35 -25.43
C VAL A 643 -13.59 2.75 -24.71
N THR A 644 -13.37 2.19 -23.53
CA THR A 644 -12.18 2.43 -22.70
C THR A 644 -10.91 1.95 -23.40
N ALA A 645 -9.80 2.69 -23.25
CA ALA A 645 -8.53 2.36 -23.87
C ALA A 645 -8.02 0.96 -23.49
N ASN A 646 -8.38 0.41 -22.32
CA ASN A 646 -8.03 -0.97 -21.96
C ASN A 646 -8.51 -2.00 -23.01
N CYS A 647 -9.70 -1.79 -23.57
CA CYS A 647 -10.34 -2.69 -24.55
C CYS A 647 -9.88 -2.44 -26.00
N TYR A 648 -9.04 -1.43 -26.24
CA TYR A 648 -8.52 -1.15 -27.57
C TYR A 648 -7.44 -2.16 -27.97
N SER A 649 -7.47 -2.58 -29.24
CA SER A 649 -6.35 -3.34 -29.83
C SER A 649 -5.08 -2.48 -29.89
N GLY A 650 -3.90 -3.10 -30.05
CA GLY A 650 -2.63 -2.37 -30.19
C GLY A 650 -2.66 -1.31 -31.30
N GLY A 651 -3.29 -1.64 -32.45
CA GLY A 651 -3.51 -0.70 -33.56
C GLY A 651 -4.43 0.45 -33.20
N MET A 652 -5.55 0.19 -32.51
CA MET A 652 -6.46 1.26 -32.04
C MET A 652 -5.77 2.19 -31.04
N LYS A 653 -4.98 1.65 -30.09
CA LYS A 653 -4.17 2.44 -29.15
C LYS A 653 -3.16 3.32 -29.90
N ARG A 654 -2.53 2.81 -30.97
CA ARG A 654 -1.61 3.59 -31.81
C ARG A 654 -2.32 4.74 -32.52
N ARG A 655 -3.47 4.47 -33.14
CA ARG A 655 -4.27 5.49 -33.82
C ARG A 655 -4.73 6.58 -32.85
N LEU A 656 -5.09 6.23 -31.61
CA LEU A 656 -5.40 7.20 -30.56
C LEU A 656 -4.17 8.05 -30.18
N SER A 657 -2.99 7.44 -30.01
CA SER A 657 -1.74 8.18 -29.75
C SER A 657 -1.41 9.19 -30.86
N LEU A 658 -1.64 8.82 -32.13
CA LEU A 658 -1.47 9.71 -33.28
C LEU A 658 -2.52 10.85 -33.30
N ALA A 659 -3.76 10.54 -32.91
CA ALA A 659 -4.79 11.57 -32.76
C ALA A 659 -4.37 12.61 -31.70
N ILE A 660 -3.85 12.14 -30.55
CA ILE A 660 -3.36 13.02 -29.47
C ILE A 660 -2.19 13.88 -29.96
N SER A 661 -1.24 13.31 -30.71
CA SER A 661 -0.11 14.08 -31.27
C SER A 661 -0.54 15.17 -32.25
N SER A 662 -1.65 14.97 -32.95
CA SER A 662 -2.22 15.94 -33.90
C SER A 662 -3.06 17.07 -33.28
N LEU A 663 -3.37 16.99 -31.98
CA LEU A 663 -4.26 17.94 -31.30
C LEU A 663 -3.76 19.37 -31.38
N GLY A 664 -4.64 20.33 -31.67
CA GLY A 664 -4.28 21.75 -31.74
C GLY A 664 -3.49 22.15 -32.97
N SER A 665 -3.42 21.28 -33.99
CA SER A 665 -2.68 21.53 -35.23
C SER A 665 -1.25 22.02 -34.98
N PRO A 666 -0.41 21.21 -34.31
CA PRO A 666 0.98 21.56 -34.08
C PRO A 666 1.71 21.83 -35.40
N LYS A 667 2.69 22.74 -35.36
CA LYS A 667 3.55 23.01 -36.52
C LYS A 667 4.50 21.84 -36.79
N ILE A 668 4.91 21.13 -35.74
CA ILE A 668 5.86 20.01 -35.83
C ILE A 668 5.21 18.76 -35.22
N ILE A 669 5.26 17.63 -35.92
CA ILE A 669 4.88 16.33 -35.36
C ILE A 669 6.10 15.41 -35.39
N LEU A 670 6.51 14.96 -34.20
CA LEU A 670 7.60 14.02 -34.00
C LEU A 670 7.03 12.65 -33.63
N MET A 671 7.43 11.60 -34.33
CA MET A 671 6.96 10.23 -34.07
C MET A 671 8.14 9.31 -33.80
N ASP A 672 8.17 8.69 -32.63
CA ASP A 672 9.17 7.68 -32.32
C ASP A 672 8.62 6.30 -32.71
N GLU A 673 9.19 5.71 -33.77
CA GLU A 673 8.85 4.37 -34.28
C GLU A 673 7.34 4.07 -34.41
N PRO A 674 6.64 4.70 -35.36
CA PRO A 674 5.18 4.72 -35.34
C PRO A 674 4.44 3.47 -35.74
N THR A 675 5.10 2.50 -36.34
CA THR A 675 4.46 1.25 -36.76
C THR A 675 5.08 -0.01 -36.17
N THR A 676 6.01 0.13 -35.22
CA THR A 676 6.62 -1.02 -34.54
C THR A 676 5.57 -1.84 -33.79
N GLY A 677 5.55 -3.16 -34.01
CA GLY A 677 4.66 -4.10 -33.34
C GLY A 677 3.22 -4.11 -33.84
N LEU A 678 2.91 -3.45 -34.96
CA LEU A 678 1.61 -3.52 -35.63
C LEU A 678 1.57 -4.64 -36.68
N ASP A 679 0.41 -5.25 -36.86
CA ASP A 679 0.12 -6.13 -37.99
C ASP A 679 0.13 -5.35 -39.33
N PRO A 680 0.39 -6.02 -40.47
CA PRO A 680 0.53 -5.35 -41.76
C PRO A 680 -0.68 -4.49 -42.18
N ILE A 681 -1.90 -4.87 -41.78
CA ILE A 681 -3.13 -4.14 -42.12
C ILE A 681 -3.18 -2.83 -41.34
N ASN A 682 -3.02 -2.88 -40.01
CA ASN A 682 -2.99 -1.67 -39.19
C ASN A 682 -1.79 -0.78 -39.51
N LYS A 683 -0.63 -1.35 -39.87
CA LYS A 683 0.56 -0.60 -40.35
C LYS A 683 0.21 0.30 -41.54
N ARG A 684 -0.43 -0.25 -42.58
CA ARG A 684 -0.86 0.50 -43.77
C ARG A 684 -1.91 1.56 -43.45
N GLN A 685 -2.82 1.30 -42.50
CA GLN A 685 -3.78 2.31 -42.06
C GLN A 685 -3.11 3.47 -41.35
N VAL A 686 -2.14 3.20 -40.47
CA VAL A 686 -1.34 4.23 -39.80
C VAL A 686 -0.56 5.06 -40.81
N TRP A 687 0.06 4.44 -41.83
CA TRP A 687 0.74 5.17 -42.90
C TRP A 687 -0.17 6.18 -43.60
N LYS A 688 -1.40 5.78 -43.96
CA LYS A 688 -2.38 6.69 -44.55
C LYS A 688 -2.69 7.89 -43.63
N ILE A 689 -2.83 7.63 -42.32
CA ILE A 689 -3.05 8.69 -41.33
C ILE A 689 -1.85 9.64 -41.28
N ILE A 690 -0.62 9.14 -41.25
CA ILE A 690 0.59 9.97 -41.21
C ILE A 690 0.72 10.83 -42.48
N CYS A 691 0.45 10.26 -43.67
CA CYS A 691 0.40 11.02 -44.92
C CYS A 691 -0.62 12.17 -44.85
N ASN A 692 -1.80 11.92 -44.26
CA ASN A 692 -2.83 12.96 -44.10
C ASN A 692 -2.42 14.05 -43.10
N LEU A 693 -1.61 13.70 -42.08
CA LEU A 693 -1.13 14.66 -41.08
C LEU A 693 -0.04 15.61 -41.62
N LYS A 694 0.58 15.30 -42.76
CA LYS A 694 1.64 16.07 -43.42
C LYS A 694 1.23 17.51 -43.78
N GLN A 695 -0.02 17.70 -44.22
CA GLN A 695 -0.49 18.98 -44.76
C GLN A 695 -0.35 20.12 -43.74
N GLY A 696 0.39 21.16 -44.11
CA GLY A 696 0.68 22.35 -43.33
C GLY A 696 1.64 22.15 -42.16
N ARG A 697 2.33 21.00 -42.06
CA ARG A 697 3.13 20.62 -40.89
C ARG A 697 4.52 20.10 -41.28
N ILE A 698 5.43 20.16 -40.32
CA ILE A 698 6.74 19.50 -40.37
C ILE A 698 6.59 18.14 -39.68
N VAL A 699 6.81 17.03 -40.40
CA VAL A 699 6.68 15.69 -39.81
C VAL A 699 8.03 15.01 -39.83
N ALA A 700 8.50 14.55 -38.66
CA ALA A 700 9.69 13.73 -38.58
C ALA A 700 9.39 12.45 -37.81
N MET A 701 9.84 11.32 -38.32
CA MET A 701 9.66 10.03 -37.69
C MET A 701 10.97 9.28 -37.60
N THR A 702 11.20 8.57 -36.50
CA THR A 702 12.28 7.59 -36.42
C THR A 702 11.73 6.23 -36.82
N THR A 703 12.50 5.48 -37.59
CA THR A 703 12.12 4.10 -37.93
C THR A 703 13.36 3.23 -38.08
N HIS A 704 13.18 1.94 -37.85
CA HIS A 704 14.15 0.90 -38.23
C HIS A 704 13.63 0.07 -39.42
N SER A 705 12.42 0.36 -39.93
CA SER A 705 11.83 -0.32 -41.09
C SER A 705 12.15 0.47 -42.35
N MET A 706 12.96 -0.11 -43.22
CA MET A 706 13.25 0.50 -44.53
C MET A 706 12.01 0.61 -45.39
N GLU A 707 11.16 -0.41 -45.37
CA GLU A 707 9.88 -0.39 -46.07
C GLU A 707 9.01 0.80 -45.65
N GLU A 708 8.98 1.14 -44.36
CA GLU A 708 8.29 2.34 -43.87
C GLU A 708 8.94 3.61 -44.39
N ALA A 709 10.27 3.69 -44.30
CA ALA A 709 10.97 4.89 -44.75
C ALA A 709 10.81 5.13 -46.26
N GLU A 710 10.87 4.07 -47.08
CA GLU A 710 10.72 4.14 -48.54
C GLU A 710 9.32 4.55 -48.98
N ASN A 711 8.28 4.07 -48.29
CA ASN A 711 6.89 4.32 -48.70
C ASN A 711 6.31 5.62 -48.12
N LEU A 712 6.78 6.06 -46.95
CA LEU A 712 6.15 7.14 -46.19
C LEU A 712 6.98 8.44 -46.17
N SER A 713 8.30 8.36 -46.30
CA SER A 713 9.18 9.54 -46.18
C SER A 713 9.44 10.18 -47.53
N ASP A 714 9.33 11.50 -47.61
CA ASP A 714 9.79 12.27 -48.77
C ASP A 714 11.32 12.33 -48.81
N ARG A 715 11.94 12.44 -47.63
CA ARG A 715 13.40 12.46 -47.44
C ARG A 715 13.78 11.53 -46.30
N VAL A 716 14.90 10.85 -46.48
CA VAL A 716 15.46 9.91 -45.52
C VAL A 716 16.79 10.45 -45.01
N VAL A 717 16.98 10.36 -43.69
CA VAL A 717 18.21 10.73 -43.00
C VAL A 717 18.79 9.48 -42.35
N VAL A 718 20.01 9.13 -42.73
CA VAL A 718 20.73 7.98 -42.17
C VAL A 718 21.60 8.44 -41.00
N MET A 719 21.28 7.93 -39.81
CA MET A 719 21.98 8.19 -38.56
C MET A 719 22.79 6.96 -38.12
N SER A 720 24.07 7.17 -37.83
CA SER A 720 24.96 6.12 -37.30
C SER A 720 25.91 6.71 -36.27
N LYS A 721 26.11 5.99 -35.15
CA LYS A 721 26.98 6.39 -34.02
C LYS A 721 26.79 7.86 -33.59
N GLY A 722 25.54 8.33 -33.51
CA GLY A 722 25.21 9.69 -33.08
C GLY A 722 25.34 10.79 -34.14
N LYS A 723 25.79 10.47 -35.36
CA LYS A 723 26.05 11.44 -36.44
C LYS A 723 25.11 11.24 -37.64
N LEU A 724 24.84 12.32 -38.35
CA LEU A 724 24.23 12.27 -39.69
C LEU A 724 25.29 11.75 -40.68
N LYS A 725 24.96 10.69 -41.42
CA LYS A 725 25.88 10.05 -42.39
C LYS A 725 25.48 10.30 -43.84
N ALA A 726 24.18 10.26 -44.12
CA ALA A 726 23.64 10.52 -45.44
C ALA A 726 22.23 11.11 -45.33
N GLU A 727 21.83 11.88 -46.34
CA GLU A 727 20.52 12.50 -46.43
C GLU A 727 20.11 12.56 -47.91
N GLY A 728 18.85 12.27 -48.21
CA GLY A 728 18.33 12.35 -49.58
C GLY A 728 16.96 11.69 -49.72
N THR A 729 16.35 11.78 -50.90
CA THR A 729 15.17 10.94 -51.19
C THR A 729 15.58 9.46 -51.18
N PRO A 730 14.66 8.52 -50.88
CA PRO A 730 14.97 7.09 -50.95
C PRO A 730 15.62 6.68 -52.28
N MET A 731 15.15 7.26 -53.38
CA MET A 731 15.69 7.01 -54.72
C MET A 731 17.09 7.60 -54.91
N LEU A 732 17.36 8.81 -54.41
CA LEU A 732 18.69 9.43 -54.46
C LEU A 732 19.72 8.63 -53.63
N LEU A 733 19.33 8.17 -52.45
CA LEU A 733 20.20 7.34 -51.61
C LEU A 733 20.52 6.01 -52.28
N LYS A 734 19.52 5.38 -52.92
CA LYS A 734 19.74 4.17 -53.72
C LYS A 734 20.68 4.43 -54.88
N SER A 735 20.46 5.46 -55.70
CA SER A 735 21.35 5.73 -56.84
C SER A 735 22.77 6.13 -56.45
N THR A 736 22.96 6.73 -55.26
CA THR A 736 24.28 7.24 -54.83
C THR A 736 25.12 6.17 -54.14
N TYR A 737 24.48 5.30 -53.36
CA TYR A 737 25.17 4.31 -52.51
C TYR A 737 24.94 2.85 -52.93
N SER A 738 24.00 2.57 -53.84
CA SER A 738 23.89 1.23 -54.41
C SER A 738 25.15 0.93 -55.22
N THR A 739 25.62 -0.30 -55.07
CA THR A 739 26.87 -0.76 -55.68
C THR A 739 26.59 -1.79 -56.76
N GLU A 740 25.46 -2.49 -56.65
CA GLU A 740 25.10 -3.60 -57.53
C GLU A 740 23.60 -3.54 -57.89
N TYR A 741 23.26 -3.81 -59.17
CA TYR A 741 21.93 -4.21 -59.59
C TYR A 741 21.76 -5.72 -59.41
N THR A 742 20.62 -6.12 -58.87
CA THR A 742 20.26 -7.52 -58.69
C THR A 742 19.14 -7.89 -59.65
N PHE A 743 19.38 -8.86 -60.51
CA PHE A 743 18.38 -9.44 -61.39
C PHE A 743 17.85 -10.72 -60.78
N HIS A 744 16.53 -10.82 -60.67
CA HIS A 744 15.83 -12.04 -60.31
C HIS A 744 15.26 -12.65 -61.57
N VAL A 745 15.78 -13.81 -61.96
CA VAL A 745 15.38 -14.51 -63.18
C VAL A 745 14.78 -15.86 -62.82
N THR A 746 13.57 -16.11 -63.31
CA THR A 746 12.87 -17.38 -63.17
C THR A 746 12.99 -18.13 -64.50
N SER A 747 13.29 -19.43 -64.44
CA SER A 747 13.43 -20.29 -65.62
C SER A 747 12.97 -21.71 -65.29
N SER A 748 12.36 -22.40 -66.26
CA SER A 748 12.06 -23.83 -66.21
C SER A 748 13.31 -24.71 -66.36
N HIS A 749 14.40 -24.16 -66.91
CA HIS A 749 15.68 -24.84 -67.12
C HIS A 749 16.82 -24.05 -66.47
N GLN A 750 16.82 -24.03 -65.13
CA GLN A 750 17.75 -23.19 -64.37
C GLN A 750 19.22 -23.54 -64.61
N ASP A 751 19.57 -24.82 -64.68
CA ASP A 751 20.96 -25.24 -64.80
C ASP A 751 21.59 -24.81 -66.12
N THR A 752 20.86 -24.96 -67.23
CA THR A 752 21.31 -24.49 -68.56
C THR A 752 21.38 -22.97 -68.61
N LEU A 753 20.38 -22.26 -68.07
CA LEU A 753 20.42 -20.79 -68.03
C LEU A 753 21.60 -20.27 -67.18
N THR A 754 21.86 -20.90 -66.03
CA THR A 754 22.97 -20.53 -65.13
C THR A 754 24.32 -20.75 -65.81
N GLN A 755 24.48 -21.83 -66.56
CA GLN A 755 25.70 -22.09 -67.35
C GLN A 755 25.91 -21.06 -68.46
N ILE A 756 24.86 -20.69 -69.19
CA ILE A 756 24.93 -19.68 -70.25
C ILE A 756 25.28 -18.30 -69.67
N ILE A 757 24.69 -17.93 -68.52
CA ILE A 757 25.01 -16.67 -67.84
C ILE A 757 26.47 -16.67 -67.38
N ARG A 758 26.99 -17.77 -66.80
CA ARG A 758 28.41 -17.88 -66.41
C ARG A 758 29.37 -17.77 -67.60
N GLN A 759 28.99 -18.31 -68.75
CA GLN A 759 29.80 -18.25 -69.97
C GLN A 759 29.82 -16.85 -70.58
N LYS A 760 28.68 -16.15 -70.64
CA LYS A 760 28.57 -14.81 -71.24
C LYS A 760 29.00 -13.67 -70.30
N PHE A 761 28.87 -13.86 -68.99
CA PHE A 761 29.13 -12.83 -67.97
C PHE A 761 29.97 -13.40 -66.81
N PRO A 762 31.29 -13.63 -67.02
CA PRO A 762 32.15 -14.28 -66.02
C PRO A 762 32.43 -13.43 -64.76
N SER A 763 32.24 -12.12 -64.86
CA SER A 763 32.45 -11.09 -63.82
C SER A 763 31.29 -10.98 -62.82
N VAL A 764 30.18 -11.71 -63.04
CA VAL A 764 28.91 -11.50 -62.35
C VAL A 764 28.70 -12.52 -61.22
N LYS A 765 28.23 -12.05 -60.06
CA LYS A 765 27.93 -12.95 -58.92
C LYS A 765 26.56 -13.59 -59.13
N ILE A 766 26.51 -14.92 -59.13
CA ILE A 766 25.27 -15.68 -59.33
C ILE A 766 24.97 -16.51 -58.07
N LYS A 767 23.75 -16.39 -57.56
CA LYS A 767 23.19 -17.22 -56.49
C LYS A 767 21.94 -17.93 -57.02
N THR A 768 21.93 -19.25 -56.97
CA THR A 768 20.79 -20.08 -57.37
C THR A 768 19.98 -20.48 -56.14
N SER A 769 18.66 -20.32 -56.21
CA SER A 769 17.67 -20.82 -55.25
C SER A 769 16.65 -21.70 -55.99
N SER A 770 15.88 -22.51 -55.28
CA SER A 770 15.02 -23.59 -55.84
C SER A 770 14.08 -23.17 -56.97
N MET A 771 13.70 -21.89 -57.08
CA MET A 771 12.89 -21.37 -58.19
C MET A 771 13.45 -20.08 -58.85
N LYS A 772 14.58 -19.54 -58.39
CA LYS A 772 15.10 -18.25 -58.89
C LYS A 772 16.61 -18.23 -59.01
N ILE A 773 17.09 -17.64 -60.10
CA ILE A 773 18.48 -17.30 -60.32
C ILE A 773 18.64 -15.82 -59.98
N ILE A 774 19.52 -15.51 -59.04
CA ILE A 774 19.82 -14.14 -58.60
C ILE A 774 21.19 -13.76 -59.15
N VAL A 775 21.24 -12.71 -59.96
CA VAL A 775 22.43 -12.25 -60.67
C VAL A 775 22.75 -10.83 -60.23
N SER A 776 23.91 -10.59 -59.61
CA SER A 776 24.30 -9.28 -59.08
C SER A 776 25.44 -8.67 -59.91
N ILE A 777 25.21 -7.49 -60.50
CA ILE A 777 26.12 -6.79 -61.44
C ILE A 777 26.42 -5.40 -60.89
N TYR A 778 27.67 -4.92 -60.96
CA TYR A 778 28.04 -3.59 -60.46
C TYR A 778 27.37 -2.44 -61.23
N GLU A 779 26.87 -1.45 -60.49
CA GLU A 779 26.22 -0.23 -61.01
C GLU A 779 27.26 0.66 -61.69
N GLY A 780 27.42 0.46 -63.00
CA GLY A 780 28.41 1.16 -63.84
C GLY A 780 29.10 0.26 -64.87
N SER A 781 28.96 -1.07 -64.79
CA SER A 781 29.51 -1.95 -65.82
C SER A 781 28.64 -1.90 -67.09
N PRO A 782 29.25 -1.93 -68.30
CA PRO A 782 28.51 -2.03 -69.57
C PRO A 782 27.70 -3.33 -69.66
N GLU A 783 27.98 -4.30 -68.79
CA GLU A 783 27.35 -5.60 -68.72
C GLU A 783 25.88 -5.51 -68.32
N VAL A 784 25.45 -4.50 -67.55
CA VAL A 784 24.03 -4.33 -67.16
C VAL A 784 23.14 -4.23 -68.41
N LYS A 785 23.51 -3.38 -69.38
CA LYS A 785 22.78 -3.24 -70.66
C LYS A 785 22.81 -4.52 -71.48
N ASN A 786 23.96 -5.20 -71.52
CA ASN A 786 24.11 -6.46 -72.26
C ASN A 786 23.29 -7.59 -71.64
N MET A 787 23.15 -7.59 -70.32
CA MET A 787 22.41 -8.61 -69.58
C MET A 787 20.89 -8.42 -69.73
N VAL A 788 20.38 -7.19 -69.69
CA VAL A 788 18.97 -6.90 -70.03
C VAL A 788 18.63 -7.39 -71.44
N LYS A 789 19.46 -7.05 -72.43
CA LYS A 789 19.29 -7.53 -73.82
C LYS A 789 19.36 -9.05 -73.95
N PHE A 790 20.21 -9.70 -73.17
CA PHE A 790 20.33 -11.15 -73.16
C PHE A 790 19.06 -11.81 -72.60
N ILE A 791 18.53 -11.30 -71.49
CA ILE A 791 17.30 -11.82 -70.86
C ILE A 791 16.11 -11.63 -71.78
N GLU A 792 15.92 -10.43 -72.35
CA GLU A 792 14.78 -10.14 -73.24
C GLU A 792 14.76 -11.02 -74.49
N ASN A 793 15.94 -11.41 -75.01
CA ASN A 793 16.07 -12.26 -76.19
C ASN A 793 16.11 -13.76 -75.88
N SER A 794 16.02 -14.18 -74.62
CA SER A 794 16.17 -15.59 -74.23
C SER A 794 14.83 -16.29 -74.03
N GLU A 795 14.57 -17.34 -74.81
CA GLU A 795 13.34 -18.17 -74.69
C GLU A 795 13.30 -19.01 -73.40
N LEU A 796 14.43 -19.11 -72.71
CA LEU A 796 14.58 -19.90 -71.48
C LEU A 796 14.13 -19.14 -70.21
N VAL A 797 13.84 -17.85 -70.30
CA VAL A 797 13.40 -17.03 -69.15
C VAL A 797 11.87 -16.97 -69.11
N THR A 798 11.28 -17.39 -67.98
CA THR A 798 9.82 -17.34 -67.79
C THR A 798 9.36 -16.01 -67.22
N SER A 799 10.14 -15.41 -66.32
CA SER A 799 9.90 -14.07 -65.78
C SER A 799 11.19 -13.50 -65.22
N TRP A 800 11.34 -12.18 -65.25
CA TRP A 800 12.48 -11.51 -64.63
C TRP A 800 12.09 -10.19 -63.96
N SER A 801 12.87 -9.77 -62.98
CA SER A 801 12.81 -8.43 -62.40
C SER A 801 14.20 -7.91 -62.09
N ILE A 802 14.36 -6.59 -62.13
CA ILE A 802 15.57 -5.89 -61.70
C ILE A 802 15.27 -5.12 -60.41
N SER A 803 16.17 -5.20 -59.45
CA SER A 803 16.11 -4.45 -58.20
C SER A 803 17.47 -3.81 -57.92
N GLN A 804 17.45 -2.60 -57.36
CA GLN A 804 18.63 -1.98 -56.75
C GLN A 804 18.81 -2.50 -55.33
N ASP A 805 19.97 -2.21 -54.74
CA ASP A 805 20.20 -2.48 -53.32
C ASP A 805 19.10 -1.82 -52.46
N SER A 806 18.57 -2.59 -51.51
CA SER A 806 17.61 -2.05 -50.55
C SER A 806 18.27 -1.01 -49.63
N LEU A 807 17.47 -0.10 -49.06
CA LEU A 807 18.00 0.81 -48.03
C LEU A 807 18.61 0.06 -46.84
N ASP A 808 18.21 -1.20 -46.59
CA ASP A 808 18.83 -2.05 -45.57
C ASP A 808 20.31 -2.33 -45.86
N LYS A 809 20.61 -2.70 -47.11
CA LYS A 809 22.00 -2.97 -47.53
C LYS A 809 22.82 -1.68 -47.47
N ILE A 810 22.25 -0.55 -47.91
CA ILE A 810 22.90 0.77 -47.84
C ILE A 810 23.17 1.20 -46.39
N LEU A 811 22.20 1.00 -45.48
CA LEU A 811 22.38 1.26 -44.05
C LEU A 811 23.52 0.41 -43.48
N SER A 812 23.56 -0.88 -43.82
CA SER A 812 24.63 -1.76 -43.34
C SER A 812 26.00 -1.30 -43.81
N MET A 813 26.12 -0.88 -45.08
CA MET A 813 27.35 -0.32 -45.64
C MET A 813 27.77 0.96 -44.91
N LEU A 814 26.84 1.91 -44.71
CA LEU A 814 27.11 3.18 -44.04
C LEU A 814 27.40 3.03 -42.53
N SER A 815 27.06 1.88 -41.94
CA SER A 815 27.34 1.58 -40.53
C SER A 815 28.75 1.05 -40.27
N HIS A 816 29.38 0.41 -41.26
CA HIS A 816 30.73 -0.11 -41.16
C HIS A 816 31.76 1.00 -41.47
N GLU A 817 32.66 1.26 -40.52
CA GLU A 817 33.70 2.32 -40.59
C GLU A 817 34.71 2.14 -41.74
N SER A 818 34.69 1.02 -42.47
CA SER A 818 35.68 0.69 -43.50
C SER A 818 35.62 1.54 -44.77
N LEU A 819 34.63 2.44 -44.91
CA LEU A 819 34.45 3.22 -46.13
C LEU A 819 34.87 4.70 -46.02
N GLU A 820 35.15 5.26 -44.82
CA GLU A 820 35.63 6.65 -44.73
C GLU A 820 36.91 6.87 -45.55
N ASN A 821 37.78 5.86 -45.69
CA ASN A 821 38.98 5.92 -46.53
C ASN A 821 38.72 5.85 -48.05
N ASN A 822 37.59 5.28 -48.49
CA ASN A 822 37.26 5.19 -49.93
C ASN A 822 36.48 6.41 -50.43
N PHE A 823 35.87 7.19 -49.53
CA PHE A 823 35.10 8.39 -49.90
C PHE A 823 35.97 9.64 -50.08
N GLU A 824 37.06 9.82 -49.30
CA GLU A 824 38.06 10.88 -49.58
C GLU A 824 38.70 10.74 -50.97
N LEU A 825 38.71 9.52 -51.53
CA LEU A 825 39.18 9.27 -52.89
C LEU A 825 38.17 9.67 -53.96
N LYS A 826 36.85 9.65 -53.70
CA LYS A 826 35.83 10.09 -54.67
C LYS A 826 35.64 11.61 -54.70
N GLU A 827 35.76 12.31 -53.56
CA GLU A 827 35.76 13.78 -53.55
C GLU A 827 37.01 14.39 -54.20
N LYS A 828 38.12 13.65 -54.30
CA LYS A 828 39.32 14.08 -55.05
C LYS A 828 39.24 13.79 -56.55
N ILE A 829 38.22 13.07 -57.02
CA ILE A 829 38.11 12.62 -58.42
C ILE A 829 36.96 13.33 -59.17
N ASN A 830 36.10 14.09 -58.49
CA ASN A 830 35.06 14.92 -59.11
C ASN A 830 35.40 16.41 -59.13
#